data_AF-A0A812ZNT3-F1
#
_entry.id   AF-A0A812ZNT3-F1
#
_cell.length_a   1.000
_cell.length_b   1.000
_cell.length_c   1.000
_cell.angle_alpha   90.00
_cell.angle_beta   90.00
_cell.angle_gamma   90.00
#
_symmetry.space_group_name_H-M   'P 1'
#
loop_
_entity.id
_entity.type
_entity.pdbx_description
1 polymer ?
#
loop_
_entity_poly.entity_id
_entity_poly.type
_entity_poly.pdbx_seq_one_letter_code
_entity_poly.pdbx_strand_id
1 'polypeptide(L)'
;MRFPSGLPPDLDDHGVAVNVFNFADGGQKTLAAFSVFISLVLTYKTCPECLKKPQVQTWMSSFLMIQTLCKSNEDPDSSMDGALGRIIKQNIDAKALPVSSLAWASIFQTFGESWTIEECLDRYNSHPQVLAYESADTGSGSIQLNGSKRQAVRNLLSRCSPAAFQVIVQSTHDVPFVSGAFSESFVSNNSFFMGSKNPDLLLANASTTEEPLPEEIFMKPDYSLPMTEDGQYVFFAKVKAKFDKITAGLTAKDKKKLRASSDELLFVRNLSVLFSQFYPHLKIRLGDEDADAWRAAFISSSHKDDDMNNVLQTKPVKLALSMLRSEKETAEKQRLESQAARHLEVEEQRRDVQIAEFKFFGSALISDQMLLKQASEVPRMVKARLHAKTVVHRRNQAAAAEEALRGYQESFLRVQWVSKMDLAKAELSRMKASAAGCSPCDVALIGHVDFNCPHAKGKGNMETLCAALAMINEDLPQLACSMVVFPDHARETSARGVWDEERKILDEMFGLAQNCDTRFIDLYTRDNARAESKTNNRKFGHGMLTFSRTATDENPWRQSELALFGRAVGTMESERGAPTAVFPRSSALLLPESADPNADIKVNERVRPSPEQLAAQKGCHRCQMLLDSLFRYNPHPGPALLVNLTGYVEDMGHAAAGSQ
;
A
#
# COMPACT_ATOMS: atom_id res chain seq x y z
N MET A 1 33.18 46.36 -41.26
CA MET A 1 34.03 47.26 -42.06
C MET A 1 34.87 48.09 -41.09
N ARG A 2 36.20 48.05 -41.17
CA ARG A 2 37.05 49.05 -40.53
C ARG A 2 37.18 50.23 -41.49
N PHE A 3 36.74 51.41 -41.08
CA PHE A 3 36.97 52.63 -41.87
C PHE A 3 38.41 53.14 -41.62
N PRO A 4 39.08 53.65 -42.65
CA PRO A 4 40.44 54.17 -42.53
C PRO A 4 40.45 55.44 -41.69
N SER A 5 41.36 55.53 -40.74
CA SER A 5 41.61 56.72 -39.94
C SER A 5 42.37 57.75 -40.77
N GLY A 6 41.66 58.76 -41.26
CA GLY A 6 42.23 59.92 -41.94
C GLY A 6 41.17 60.68 -42.71
N LEU A 7 40.96 61.95 -42.35
CA LEU A 7 40.14 62.88 -43.13
C LEU A 7 40.81 63.09 -44.52
N PRO A 8 40.05 63.05 -45.62
CA PRO A 8 40.55 63.53 -46.91
C PRO A 8 40.90 65.03 -46.80
N PRO A 9 42.03 65.48 -47.38
CA PRO A 9 42.52 66.85 -47.26
C PRO A 9 41.62 67.92 -47.94
N ASP A 10 40.57 67.52 -48.63
CA ASP A 10 39.73 68.41 -49.46
C ASP A 10 38.45 68.89 -48.75
N LEU A 11 38.29 68.63 -47.45
CA LEU A 11 37.07 68.97 -46.68
C LEU A 11 37.18 70.23 -45.82
N ASP A 12 38.32 70.93 -45.83
CA ASP A 12 38.54 72.14 -45.01
C ASP A 12 37.75 73.38 -45.50
N ASP A 13 37.24 73.38 -46.73
CA ASP A 13 36.61 74.57 -47.36
C ASP A 13 35.08 74.64 -47.24
N HIS A 14 34.44 73.72 -46.52
CA HIS A 14 32.97 73.68 -46.39
C HIS A 14 32.47 73.65 -44.96
N GLY A 15 32.94 74.58 -44.11
CA GLY A 15 32.21 75.05 -42.91
C GLY A 15 31.38 74.01 -42.17
N VAL A 16 31.92 72.80 -41.95
CA VAL A 16 31.19 71.73 -41.30
C VAL A 16 31.23 72.03 -39.82
N ALA A 17 30.12 72.59 -39.31
CA ALA A 17 29.92 72.75 -37.88
C ALA A 17 30.15 71.39 -37.20
N VAL A 18 31.22 71.32 -36.40
CA VAL A 18 31.54 70.16 -35.58
C VAL A 18 30.48 70.07 -34.48
N ASN A 19 29.36 69.43 -34.81
CA ASN A 19 28.23 69.24 -33.89
C ASN A 19 28.38 67.88 -33.22
N VAL A 20 28.61 67.87 -31.90
CA VAL A 20 28.60 66.66 -31.07
C VAL A 20 27.15 66.31 -30.72
N PHE A 21 26.73 65.05 -30.89
CA PHE A 21 25.45 64.57 -30.36
C PHE A 21 25.64 63.95 -28.97
N ASN A 22 25.00 64.54 -27.96
CA ASN A 22 24.94 64.00 -26.59
C ASN A 22 23.67 63.16 -26.41
N PHE A 23 23.82 61.87 -26.09
CA PHE A 23 22.72 60.92 -25.86
C PHE A 23 22.48 60.79 -24.36
N ALA A 24 21.69 61.69 -23.77
CA ALA A 24 21.46 61.67 -22.31
C ALA A 24 19.98 61.72 -21.88
N ASP A 25 19.01 61.98 -22.76
CA ASP A 25 17.65 62.29 -22.29
C ASP A 25 16.48 61.70 -23.10
N GLY A 26 16.71 60.87 -24.12
CA GLY A 26 15.61 60.40 -24.98
C GLY A 26 14.81 61.55 -25.62
N GLY A 27 15.37 62.76 -25.68
CA GLY A 27 14.69 63.95 -26.17
C GLY A 27 14.37 63.87 -27.66
N GLN A 28 13.50 64.78 -28.11
CA GLN A 28 13.02 64.84 -29.51
C GLN A 28 14.16 64.92 -30.55
N LYS A 29 15.33 65.43 -30.18
CA LYS A 29 16.52 65.47 -31.05
C LYS A 29 17.10 64.08 -31.31
N THR A 30 17.08 63.19 -30.32
CA THR A 30 17.51 61.78 -30.43
C THR A 30 16.54 61.00 -31.31
N LEU A 31 15.23 61.21 -31.11
CA LEU A 31 14.20 60.61 -31.96
C LEU A 31 14.33 61.09 -33.42
N ALA A 32 14.62 62.38 -33.64
CA ALA A 32 14.83 62.93 -34.97
C ALA A 32 16.08 62.35 -35.65
N ALA A 33 17.21 62.27 -34.94
CA ALA A 33 18.44 61.67 -35.46
C ALA A 33 18.26 60.18 -35.80
N PHE A 34 17.58 59.42 -34.94
CA PHE A 34 17.29 58.01 -35.17
C PHE A 34 16.30 57.80 -36.33
N SER A 35 15.30 58.68 -36.47
CA SER A 35 14.37 58.65 -37.60
C SER A 35 15.09 58.92 -38.92
N VAL A 36 16.01 59.89 -38.98
CA VAL A 36 16.85 60.16 -40.16
C VAL A 36 17.72 58.96 -40.50
N PHE A 37 18.30 58.29 -39.50
CA PHE A 37 19.08 57.07 -39.69
C PHE A 37 18.24 55.93 -40.28
N ILE A 38 17.06 55.65 -39.71
CA ILE A 38 16.14 54.64 -40.25
C ILE A 38 15.70 54.98 -41.67
N SER A 39 15.39 56.25 -41.95
CA SER A 39 15.05 56.71 -43.30
C SER A 39 16.19 56.45 -44.29
N LEU A 40 17.44 56.73 -43.92
CA LEU A 40 18.61 56.45 -44.75
C LEU A 40 18.79 54.95 -45.04
N VAL A 41 18.61 54.09 -44.03
CA VAL A 41 18.69 52.62 -44.20
C VAL A 41 17.57 52.10 -45.11
N LEU A 42 16.35 52.65 -44.96
CA LEU A 42 15.22 52.30 -45.82
C LEU A 42 15.43 52.80 -47.26
N THR A 43 15.97 54.01 -47.46
CA THR A 43 16.33 54.54 -48.77
C THR A 43 17.45 53.73 -49.43
N TYR A 44 18.44 53.24 -48.68
CA TYR A 44 19.47 52.32 -49.20
C TYR A 44 18.86 51.04 -49.75
N LYS A 45 17.90 50.47 -49.01
CA LYS A 45 17.25 49.22 -49.40
C LYS A 45 16.32 49.38 -50.61
N THR A 46 15.73 50.56 -50.80
CA THR A 46 14.68 50.80 -51.82
C THR A 46 15.19 51.53 -53.06
N CYS A 47 16.20 52.39 -52.96
CA CYS A 47 16.74 53.14 -54.09
C CYS A 47 18.25 53.43 -53.92
N PRO A 48 19.11 52.42 -54.12
CA PRO A 48 20.56 52.53 -53.85
C PRO A 48 21.26 53.56 -54.75
N GLU A 49 20.73 53.85 -55.94
CA GLU A 49 21.29 54.85 -56.86
C GLU A 49 21.19 56.29 -56.30
N CYS A 50 20.19 56.59 -55.48
CA CYS A 50 20.06 57.90 -54.83
C CYS A 50 21.19 58.19 -53.84
N LEU A 51 21.82 57.15 -53.29
CA LEU A 51 22.95 57.27 -52.37
C LEU A 51 24.29 57.46 -53.08
N LYS A 52 24.31 57.36 -54.41
CA LYS A 52 25.47 57.75 -55.23
C LYS A 52 25.49 59.24 -55.55
N LYS A 53 24.42 59.97 -55.23
CA LYS A 53 24.39 61.43 -55.44
C LYS A 53 25.39 62.09 -54.49
N PRO A 54 26.31 62.94 -54.99
CA PRO A 54 27.38 63.53 -54.19
C PRO A 54 26.87 64.24 -52.93
N GLN A 55 25.77 64.99 -53.06
CA GLN A 55 25.14 65.72 -51.95
C GLN A 55 24.70 64.79 -50.80
N VAL A 56 24.18 63.61 -51.13
CA VAL A 56 23.71 62.64 -50.14
C VAL A 56 24.89 61.92 -49.47
N GLN A 57 25.96 61.65 -50.23
CA GLN A 57 27.20 61.08 -49.69
C GLN A 57 27.91 62.06 -48.75
N THR A 58 27.93 63.35 -49.07
CA THR A 58 28.43 64.40 -48.18
C THR A 58 27.60 64.45 -46.90
N TRP A 59 26.27 64.44 -47.01
CA TRP A 59 25.38 64.46 -45.84
C TRP A 59 25.56 63.24 -44.94
N MET A 60 25.66 62.04 -45.53
CA MET A 60 25.92 60.80 -44.79
C MET A 60 27.31 60.80 -44.15
N SER A 61 28.33 61.27 -44.87
CA SER A 61 29.69 61.38 -44.32
C SER A 61 29.72 62.35 -43.14
N SER A 62 29.07 63.52 -43.27
CA SER A 62 28.93 64.47 -42.17
C SER A 62 28.19 63.87 -40.98
N PHE A 63 27.13 63.08 -41.19
CA PHE A 63 26.43 62.37 -40.12
C PHE A 63 27.28 61.30 -39.44
N LEU A 64 28.07 60.54 -40.20
CA LEU A 64 28.97 59.49 -39.69
C LEU A 64 30.20 60.06 -38.98
N MET A 65 30.58 61.31 -39.29
CA MET A 65 31.68 62.04 -38.67
C MET A 65 31.28 62.73 -37.36
N ILE A 66 29.99 62.78 -37.02
CA ILE A 66 29.54 63.32 -35.74
C ILE A 66 30.04 62.39 -34.62
N GLN A 67 30.92 62.93 -33.78
CA GLN A 67 31.39 62.26 -32.59
C GLN A 67 30.20 61.91 -31.69
N THR A 68 30.00 60.61 -31.50
CA THR A 68 29.01 60.02 -30.60
C THR A 68 29.70 59.77 -29.26
N LEU A 69 29.52 60.68 -28.31
CA LEU A 69 29.92 60.44 -26.92
C LEU A 69 28.79 59.66 -26.25
N CYS A 70 28.97 58.35 -26.11
CA CYS A 70 28.23 57.59 -25.14
C CYS A 70 28.86 57.92 -23.78
N LYS A 71 28.13 58.56 -22.86
CA LYS A 71 28.56 58.62 -21.45
C LYS A 71 28.48 57.20 -20.89
N SER A 72 29.49 56.38 -21.18
CA SER A 72 29.81 55.19 -20.41
C SER A 72 30.40 55.68 -19.09
N ASN A 73 29.87 55.17 -17.97
CA ASN A 73 30.15 55.56 -16.58
C ASN A 73 29.20 56.65 -16.07
N GLU A 74 27.92 56.29 -15.93
CA GLU A 74 27.22 56.71 -14.73
C GLU A 74 27.70 55.78 -13.62
N ASP A 75 28.43 56.33 -12.63
CA ASP A 75 28.44 55.73 -11.30
C ASP A 75 26.98 55.44 -10.92
N PRO A 76 26.64 54.31 -10.27
CA PRO A 76 25.29 54.05 -9.77
C PRO A 76 24.72 55.24 -8.97
N ASP A 77 25.60 55.92 -8.22
CA ASP A 77 25.32 57.16 -7.48
C ASP A 77 24.92 58.34 -8.39
N SER A 78 25.51 58.46 -9.58
CA SER A 78 25.25 59.56 -10.52
C SER A 78 23.90 59.44 -11.23
N SER A 79 23.39 58.22 -11.40
CA SER A 79 22.08 57.97 -12.04
C SER A 79 20.93 58.41 -11.13
N MET A 80 21.06 58.12 -9.82
CA MET A 80 20.12 58.57 -8.79
C MET A 80 20.19 60.09 -8.62
N ASP A 81 21.38 60.68 -8.46
CA ASP A 81 21.50 62.13 -8.29
C ASP A 81 21.01 62.88 -9.55
N GLY A 82 21.21 62.32 -10.74
CA GLY A 82 20.66 62.86 -11.98
C GLY A 82 19.13 62.81 -12.05
N ALA A 83 18.52 61.70 -11.63
CA ALA A 83 17.07 61.56 -11.57
C ALA A 83 16.43 62.42 -10.46
N LEU A 84 17.03 62.45 -9.26
CA LEU A 84 16.65 63.35 -8.17
C LEU A 84 16.76 64.81 -8.61
N GLY A 85 17.84 65.19 -9.28
CA GLY A 85 18.04 66.53 -9.83
C GLY A 85 16.96 66.93 -10.84
N ARG A 86 16.52 66.00 -11.71
CA ARG A 86 15.37 66.23 -12.62
C ARG A 86 14.07 66.49 -11.85
N ILE A 87 13.81 65.72 -10.79
CA ILE A 87 12.59 65.87 -9.97
C ILE A 87 12.61 67.18 -9.18
N ILE A 88 13.75 67.51 -8.56
CA ILE A 88 13.93 68.74 -7.81
C ILE A 88 13.69 69.93 -8.73
N LYS A 89 14.30 69.91 -9.93
CA LYS A 89 14.06 70.92 -10.95
C LYS A 89 12.58 70.97 -11.37
N GLN A 90 11.93 69.83 -11.62
CA GLN A 90 10.49 69.80 -11.93
C GLN A 90 9.63 70.37 -10.80
N ASN A 91 9.92 70.05 -9.54
CA ASN A 91 9.19 70.57 -8.38
C ASN A 91 9.36 72.08 -8.22
N ILE A 92 10.58 72.59 -8.43
CA ILE A 92 10.90 74.02 -8.40
C ILE A 92 10.22 74.75 -9.57
N ASP A 93 10.34 74.21 -10.78
CA ASP A 93 9.82 74.82 -12.02
C ASP A 93 8.28 74.76 -12.07
N ALA A 94 7.66 73.74 -11.48
CA ALA A 94 6.21 73.51 -11.60
C ALA A 94 5.36 74.62 -10.98
N LYS A 95 5.86 75.41 -10.01
CA LYS A 95 5.20 76.53 -9.28
C LYS A 95 3.74 76.33 -8.80
N ALA A 96 3.08 75.21 -9.11
CA ALA A 96 1.63 75.06 -9.04
C ALA A 96 1.18 73.70 -8.49
N LEU A 97 1.95 72.60 -8.60
CA LEU A 97 1.58 71.31 -7.99
C LEU A 97 2.83 70.48 -7.62
N PRO A 98 3.01 70.10 -6.33
CA PRO A 98 4.10 69.20 -5.94
C PRO A 98 3.92 67.80 -6.56
N VAL A 99 5.02 67.16 -6.98
CA VAL A 99 5.02 65.79 -7.55
C VAL A 99 4.28 64.82 -6.62
N SER A 100 3.33 64.02 -7.13
CA SER A 100 2.51 63.13 -6.30
C SER A 100 3.29 61.94 -5.72
N SER A 101 2.77 61.31 -4.66
CA SER A 101 3.38 60.10 -4.10
C SER A 101 3.46 58.95 -5.11
N LEU A 102 2.50 58.87 -6.05
CA LEU A 102 2.54 57.88 -7.13
C LEU A 102 3.71 58.13 -8.08
N ALA A 103 3.91 59.38 -8.50
CA ALA A 103 5.04 59.73 -9.37
C ALA A 103 6.38 59.45 -8.68
N TRP A 104 6.48 59.73 -7.38
CA TRP A 104 7.63 59.34 -6.56
C TRP A 104 7.86 57.83 -6.53
N ALA A 105 6.81 57.04 -6.27
CA ALA A 105 6.90 55.59 -6.27
C ALA A 105 7.33 55.04 -7.65
N SER A 106 6.74 55.54 -8.74
CA SER A 106 7.12 55.13 -10.09
C SER A 106 8.58 55.44 -10.42
N ILE A 107 9.10 56.57 -9.94
CA ILE A 107 10.51 56.91 -10.16
C ILE A 107 11.41 56.01 -9.30
N PHE A 108 11.07 55.78 -8.04
CA PHE A 108 11.88 54.90 -7.19
C PHE A 108 11.92 53.45 -7.68
N GLN A 109 10.87 52.96 -8.33
CA GLN A 109 10.88 51.67 -9.02
C GLN A 109 11.94 51.57 -10.13
N THR A 110 12.40 52.69 -10.70
CA THR A 110 13.43 52.69 -11.76
C THR A 110 14.85 52.50 -11.25
N PHE A 111 15.12 52.72 -9.96
CA PHE A 111 16.47 52.58 -9.39
C PHE A 111 16.84 51.14 -8.98
N GLY A 112 15.90 50.19 -9.09
CA GLY A 112 16.12 48.78 -8.76
C GLY A 112 16.36 48.51 -7.27
N GLU A 113 16.93 47.35 -6.95
CA GLU A 113 17.19 46.89 -5.56
C GLU A 113 18.43 47.53 -4.91
N SER A 114 19.17 48.36 -5.65
CA SER A 114 20.46 48.91 -5.23
C SER A 114 20.37 49.94 -4.10
N TRP A 115 19.17 50.47 -3.82
CA TRP A 115 18.94 51.52 -2.83
C TRP A 115 17.70 51.22 -2.01
N THR A 116 17.77 51.47 -0.71
CA THR A 116 16.57 51.43 0.14
C THR A 116 15.72 52.68 -0.08
N ILE A 117 14.42 52.56 0.17
CA ILE A 117 13.47 53.68 0.05
C ILE A 117 13.88 54.81 1.01
N GLU A 118 14.30 54.47 2.23
CA GLU A 118 14.78 55.39 3.24
C GLU A 118 15.99 56.19 2.75
N GLU A 119 17.00 55.53 2.19
CA GLU A 119 18.19 56.20 1.62
C GLU A 119 17.81 57.17 0.48
N CYS A 120 16.90 56.77 -0.41
CA CYS A 120 16.47 57.61 -1.51
C CYS A 120 15.69 58.85 -1.02
N LEU A 121 14.79 58.65 -0.04
CA LEU A 121 13.99 59.72 0.56
C LEU A 121 14.86 60.70 1.36
N ASP A 122 15.84 60.20 2.11
CA ASP A 122 16.73 61.03 2.91
C ASP A 122 17.73 61.77 2.02
N ARG A 123 18.24 61.14 0.95
CA ARG A 123 19.08 61.82 -0.05
C ARG A 123 18.34 62.91 -0.81
N TYR A 124 17.06 62.71 -1.15
CA TYR A 124 16.23 63.77 -1.72
C TYR A 124 16.06 64.95 -0.76
N ASN A 125 15.66 64.70 0.50
CA ASN A 125 15.39 65.77 1.46
C ASN A 125 16.66 66.50 1.92
N SER A 126 17.82 65.83 1.90
CA SER A 126 19.12 66.43 2.20
C SER A 126 19.76 67.16 1.01
N HIS A 127 19.14 67.12 -0.17
CA HIS A 127 19.69 67.78 -1.34
C HIS A 127 19.75 69.31 -1.15
N PRO A 128 20.89 69.99 -1.44
CA PRO A 128 21.07 71.42 -1.14
C PRO A 128 19.99 72.33 -1.74
N GLN A 129 19.50 72.03 -2.94
CA GLN A 129 18.41 72.78 -3.58
C GLN A 129 17.05 72.59 -2.89
N VAL A 130 16.80 71.43 -2.28
CA VAL A 130 15.57 71.15 -1.52
C VAL A 130 15.59 71.92 -0.19
N LEU A 131 16.73 71.90 0.50
CA LEU A 131 16.95 72.66 1.74
C LEU A 131 16.92 74.17 1.52
N ALA A 132 17.52 74.67 0.43
CA ALA A 132 17.52 76.09 0.10
C ALA A 132 16.10 76.66 -0.12
N TYR A 133 15.21 75.85 -0.70
CA TYR A 133 13.82 76.24 -0.96
C TYR A 133 12.95 76.32 0.31
N GLU A 134 13.39 75.73 1.42
CA GLU A 134 12.73 75.83 2.74
C GLU A 134 13.00 77.19 3.41
N SER A 135 14.16 77.78 3.14
CA SER A 135 14.61 79.02 3.80
C SER A 135 14.07 80.32 3.19
N ALA A 136 13.39 80.24 2.04
CA ALA A 136 12.80 81.40 1.38
C ALA A 136 11.32 81.55 1.77
N ASP A 137 10.96 82.70 2.32
CA ASP A 137 9.64 83.15 2.81
C ASP A 137 8.55 83.25 1.71
N THR A 138 8.61 82.40 0.68
CA THR A 138 7.60 82.28 -0.36
C THR A 138 6.56 81.26 0.09
N GLY A 139 5.37 81.73 0.47
CA GLY A 139 4.22 80.94 0.95
C GLY A 139 3.63 79.88 -0.01
N SER A 140 4.43 79.32 -0.94
CA SER A 140 4.10 78.12 -1.71
C SER A 140 4.79 76.92 -1.06
N GLY A 141 4.01 75.99 -0.51
CA GLY A 141 4.44 74.93 0.41
C GLY A 141 5.74 74.20 0.08
N SER A 142 6.43 73.79 1.15
CA SER A 142 7.70 73.05 1.14
C SER A 142 7.73 71.93 0.08
N ILE A 143 8.82 71.88 -0.69
CA ILE A 143 9.11 70.81 -1.66
C ILE A 143 9.66 69.54 -0.99
N GLN A 144 9.86 69.57 0.34
CA GLN A 144 10.24 68.39 1.11
C GLN A 144 9.09 67.37 1.18
N LEU A 145 9.47 66.10 1.27
CA LEU A 145 8.53 65.02 1.52
C LEU A 145 8.15 65.01 2.99
N ASN A 146 6.96 65.51 3.32
CA ASN A 146 6.41 65.44 4.67
C ASN A 146 6.15 63.96 5.10
N GLY A 147 5.93 63.74 6.40
CA GLY A 147 5.75 62.38 6.94
C GLY A 147 4.63 61.59 6.27
N SER A 148 3.50 62.24 5.94
CA SER A 148 2.36 61.62 5.25
C SER A 148 2.73 61.14 3.84
N LYS A 149 3.47 61.95 3.09
CA LYS A 149 3.92 61.66 1.72
C LYS A 149 5.02 60.59 1.70
N ARG A 150 5.96 60.63 2.66
CA ARG A 150 6.92 59.54 2.87
C ARG A 150 6.20 58.22 3.14
N GLN A 151 5.17 58.23 3.99
CA GLN A 151 4.39 57.04 4.29
C GLN A 151 3.62 56.53 3.07
N ALA A 152 3.03 57.43 2.28
CA ALA A 152 2.36 57.08 1.03
C ALA A 152 3.31 56.39 0.03
N VAL A 153 4.50 56.95 -0.19
CA VAL A 153 5.52 56.35 -1.05
C VAL A 153 5.95 54.98 -0.52
N ARG A 154 6.21 54.86 0.78
CA ARG A 154 6.55 53.57 1.42
C ARG A 154 5.45 52.53 1.19
N ASN A 155 4.20 52.90 1.43
CA ASN A 155 3.06 52.00 1.23
C ASN A 155 2.95 51.52 -0.23
N LEU A 156 3.11 52.44 -1.20
CA LEU A 156 3.05 52.12 -2.63
C LEU A 156 4.18 51.19 -3.09
N LEU A 157 5.39 51.34 -2.54
CA LEU A 157 6.55 50.56 -2.96
C LEU A 157 6.68 49.22 -2.23
N SER A 158 6.46 49.21 -0.92
CA SER A 158 6.77 48.04 -0.08
C SER A 158 5.55 47.22 0.34
N ARG A 159 4.34 47.80 0.25
CA ARG A 159 3.11 47.18 0.78
C ARG A 159 1.96 47.18 -0.20
N CYS A 160 2.20 47.58 -1.45
CA CYS A 160 1.22 47.53 -2.53
C CYS A 160 1.55 46.36 -3.44
N SER A 161 0.59 45.46 -3.63
CA SER A 161 0.74 44.37 -4.58
C SER A 161 0.88 44.92 -6.00
N PRO A 162 1.63 44.26 -6.89
CA PRO A 162 1.77 44.70 -8.28
C PRO A 162 0.42 44.90 -8.98
N ALA A 163 -0.55 44.01 -8.72
CA ALA A 163 -1.90 44.11 -9.28
C ALA A 163 -2.66 45.34 -8.77
N ALA A 164 -2.61 45.63 -7.47
CA ALA A 164 -3.23 46.84 -6.91
C ALA A 164 -2.54 48.12 -7.43
N PHE A 165 -1.21 48.12 -7.54
CA PHE A 165 -0.45 49.25 -8.09
C PHE A 165 -0.87 49.56 -9.54
N GLN A 166 -1.06 48.53 -10.37
CA GLN A 166 -1.56 48.70 -11.74
C GLN A 166 -2.95 49.34 -11.78
N VAL A 167 -3.85 49.01 -10.85
CA VAL A 167 -5.17 49.69 -10.76
C VAL A 167 -5.01 51.18 -10.48
N ILE A 168 -4.05 51.57 -9.62
CA ILE A 168 -3.75 52.98 -9.34
C ILE A 168 -3.24 53.66 -10.60
N VAL A 169 -2.25 53.07 -11.27
CA VAL A 169 -1.66 53.63 -12.50
C VAL A 169 -2.73 53.80 -13.59
N GLN A 170 -3.55 52.78 -13.82
CA GLN A 170 -4.67 52.84 -14.77
C GLN A 170 -5.68 53.93 -14.43
N SER A 171 -5.93 54.20 -13.15
CA SER A 171 -6.81 55.30 -12.73
C SER A 171 -6.28 56.70 -13.07
N THR A 172 -4.98 56.82 -13.37
CA THR A 172 -4.34 58.10 -13.68
C THR A 172 -4.23 58.41 -15.18
N HIS A 173 -4.67 57.51 -16.05
CA HIS A 173 -4.59 57.68 -17.50
C HIS A 173 -5.40 58.89 -17.97
N ASP A 174 -6.64 59.02 -17.51
CA ASP A 174 -7.58 60.07 -17.97
C ASP A 174 -7.73 61.22 -16.96
N VAL A 175 -7.32 61.01 -15.71
CA VAL A 175 -7.51 61.96 -14.61
C VAL A 175 -6.20 62.09 -13.82
N PRO A 176 -5.69 63.30 -13.56
CA PRO A 176 -4.51 63.47 -12.72
C PRO A 176 -4.70 62.81 -11.35
N PHE A 177 -3.65 62.20 -10.79
CA PHE A 177 -3.70 61.51 -9.49
C PHE A 177 -4.40 62.33 -8.39
N VAL A 178 -4.11 63.63 -8.31
CA VAL A 178 -4.70 64.57 -7.33
C VAL A 178 -6.23 64.71 -7.47
N SER A 179 -6.79 64.37 -8.62
CA SER A 179 -8.23 64.37 -8.95
C SER A 179 -8.84 62.97 -9.11
N GLY A 180 -8.04 61.90 -9.08
CA GLY A 180 -8.48 60.52 -9.28
C GLY A 180 -9.12 59.88 -8.05
N ALA A 181 -9.40 58.58 -8.12
CA ALA A 181 -10.02 57.80 -7.05
C ALA A 181 -9.15 57.73 -5.77
N PHE A 182 -7.83 57.72 -5.94
CA PHE A 182 -6.85 57.54 -4.87
C PHE A 182 -6.19 58.88 -4.51
N SER A 183 -6.52 59.44 -3.35
CA SER A 183 -5.89 60.67 -2.84
C SER A 183 -4.55 60.39 -2.14
N GLU A 184 -3.76 61.44 -1.89
CA GLU A 184 -2.59 61.35 -1.02
C GLU A 184 -2.93 60.79 0.38
N SER A 185 -4.09 61.18 0.93
CA SER A 185 -4.60 60.65 2.21
C SER A 185 -5.02 59.17 2.13
N PHE A 186 -5.42 58.69 0.94
CA PHE A 186 -5.73 57.29 0.73
C PHE A 186 -4.44 56.46 0.78
N VAL A 187 -3.43 56.85 -0.01
CA VAL A 187 -2.19 56.07 -0.10
C VAL A 187 -1.31 56.17 1.15
N SER A 188 -1.45 57.22 1.96
CA SER A 188 -0.78 57.31 3.26
C SER A 188 -1.44 56.46 4.37
N ASN A 189 -2.67 55.96 4.16
CA ASN A 189 -3.37 55.16 5.15
C ASN A 189 -2.90 53.70 5.16
N ASN A 190 -2.20 53.31 6.22
CA ASN A 190 -1.65 51.96 6.39
C ASN A 190 -2.68 50.83 6.42
N SER A 191 -3.94 51.12 6.74
CA SER A 191 -5.01 50.11 6.83
C SER A 191 -5.41 49.54 5.46
N PHE A 192 -5.04 50.22 4.37
CA PHE A 192 -5.35 49.83 3.00
C PHE A 192 -4.26 48.98 2.33
N PHE A 193 -3.14 48.74 3.02
CA PHE A 193 -1.98 48.06 2.44
C PHE A 193 -1.70 46.71 3.08
N MET A 194 -0.92 45.88 2.38
CA MET A 194 -0.63 44.50 2.78
C MET A 194 -0.12 44.40 4.22
N GLY A 195 -0.52 43.33 4.90
CA GLY A 195 -0.19 43.07 6.30
C GLY A 195 -0.96 43.92 7.31
N SER A 196 -1.81 44.86 6.87
CA SER A 196 -2.71 45.56 7.78
C SER A 196 -3.79 44.63 8.33
N LYS A 197 -4.21 44.87 9.56
CA LYS A 197 -5.39 44.25 10.19
C LYS A 197 -6.35 45.35 10.59
N ASN A 198 -7.63 45.02 10.76
CA ASN A 198 -8.61 45.96 11.28
C ASN A 198 -8.92 45.63 12.76
N PRO A 199 -8.33 46.36 13.72
CA PRO A 199 -8.51 46.07 15.14
C PRO A 199 -9.95 46.34 15.62
N ASP A 200 -10.66 47.27 14.98
CA ASP A 200 -11.98 47.74 15.45
C ASP A 200 -13.07 46.67 15.30
N LEU A 201 -12.87 45.69 14.42
CA LEU A 201 -13.78 44.56 14.25
C LEU A 201 -13.61 43.45 15.29
N LEU A 202 -12.56 43.48 16.12
CA LEU A 202 -12.28 42.40 17.08
C LEU A 202 -13.19 42.43 18.33
N LEU A 203 -13.93 43.53 18.56
CA LEU A 203 -14.67 43.76 19.81
C LEU A 203 -16.16 43.35 19.78
N ALA A 204 -16.71 43.01 18.61
CA ALA A 204 -18.12 42.58 18.52
C ALA A 204 -18.23 41.05 18.62
N ASN A 205 -18.92 40.58 19.67
CA ASN A 205 -19.19 39.16 19.96
C ASN A 205 -19.84 38.46 18.76
N ALA A 206 -19.29 37.32 18.35
CA ALA A 206 -19.86 36.49 17.29
C ALA A 206 -21.21 35.92 17.74
N SER A 207 -22.29 36.24 17.03
CA SER A 207 -23.61 35.63 17.24
C SER A 207 -23.68 34.34 16.42
N THR A 208 -23.59 33.20 17.09
CA THR A 208 -23.40 31.85 16.52
C THR A 208 -24.66 31.20 15.94
N THR A 209 -25.56 31.93 15.28
CA THR A 209 -26.87 31.33 14.88
C THR A 209 -26.93 30.78 13.45
N GLU A 210 -26.10 31.26 12.53
CA GLU A 210 -26.14 30.79 11.14
C GLU A 210 -25.12 29.67 10.90
N GLU A 211 -25.60 28.49 10.51
CA GLU A 211 -24.79 27.36 10.07
C GLU A 211 -25.02 27.10 8.57
N PRO A 212 -24.00 26.60 7.84
CA PRO A 212 -24.16 26.09 6.48
C PRO A 212 -25.25 25.01 6.39
N LEU A 213 -25.80 24.81 5.19
CA LEU A 213 -26.70 23.67 4.95
C LEU A 213 -25.98 22.34 5.25
N PRO A 214 -26.71 21.29 5.69
CA PRO A 214 -26.11 19.99 5.96
C PRO A 214 -25.34 19.45 4.75
N GLU A 215 -24.16 18.88 4.99
CA GLU A 215 -23.25 18.34 3.97
C GLU A 215 -22.62 19.38 3.03
N GLU A 216 -22.86 20.68 3.22
CA GLU A 216 -22.24 21.72 2.40
C GLU A 216 -20.77 21.94 2.78
N ILE A 217 -19.91 22.09 1.78
CA ILE A 217 -18.52 22.50 1.97
C ILE A 217 -18.52 23.95 2.50
N PHE A 218 -17.67 24.23 3.49
CA PHE A 218 -17.56 25.55 4.09
C PHE A 218 -16.09 25.96 4.25
N MET A 219 -15.85 27.27 4.44
CA MET A 219 -14.57 27.82 4.88
C MET A 219 -14.70 28.46 6.27
N LYS A 220 -13.58 28.74 6.94
CA LYS A 220 -13.55 29.48 8.22
C LYS A 220 -12.97 30.87 7.98
N PRO A 221 -13.78 31.95 8.04
CA PRO A 221 -13.26 33.29 7.81
C PRO A 221 -12.32 33.75 8.93
N ASP A 222 -11.21 34.40 8.57
CA ASP A 222 -10.34 35.11 9.51
C ASP A 222 -10.85 36.55 9.67
N TYR A 223 -11.61 36.77 10.75
CA TYR A 223 -12.16 38.08 11.11
C TYR A 223 -11.13 39.08 11.65
N SER A 224 -9.85 38.71 11.79
CA SER A 224 -8.77 39.70 11.90
C SER A 224 -8.56 40.46 10.59
N LEU A 225 -9.14 39.95 9.49
CA LEU A 225 -9.17 40.50 8.15
C LEU A 225 -7.78 41.01 7.74
N PRO A 226 -6.76 40.15 7.68
CA PRO A 226 -5.44 40.56 7.20
C PRO A 226 -5.52 40.95 5.73
N MET A 227 -4.97 42.10 5.37
CA MET A 227 -4.91 42.53 3.97
C MET A 227 -3.91 41.65 3.20
N THR A 228 -4.43 40.84 2.27
CA THR A 228 -3.67 40.00 1.33
C THR A 228 -3.49 40.71 -0.01
N GLU A 229 -2.64 40.17 -0.89
CA GLU A 229 -2.46 40.71 -2.25
C GLU A 229 -3.77 40.73 -3.05
N ASP A 230 -4.54 39.63 -2.99
CA ASP A 230 -5.82 39.51 -3.69
C ASP A 230 -6.88 40.44 -3.11
N GLY A 231 -6.99 40.50 -1.76
CA GLY A 231 -7.89 41.42 -1.07
C GLY A 231 -7.58 42.88 -1.37
N GLN A 232 -6.29 43.24 -1.49
CA GLN A 232 -5.88 44.58 -1.86
C GLN A 232 -6.24 44.91 -3.31
N TYR A 233 -6.03 43.99 -4.25
CA TYR A 233 -6.45 44.19 -5.63
C TYR A 233 -7.96 44.38 -5.74
N VAL A 234 -8.77 43.51 -5.12
CA VAL A 234 -10.24 43.63 -5.12
C VAL A 234 -10.67 44.97 -4.52
N PHE A 235 -10.08 45.36 -3.39
CA PHE A 235 -10.36 46.64 -2.74
C PHE A 235 -10.08 47.84 -3.65
N PHE A 236 -8.90 47.90 -4.26
CA PHE A 236 -8.50 49.02 -5.10
C PHE A 236 -9.34 49.06 -6.39
N ALA A 237 -9.60 47.91 -7.00
CA ALA A 237 -10.44 47.80 -8.19
C ALA A 237 -11.87 48.27 -7.89
N LYS A 238 -12.43 47.89 -6.74
CA LYS A 238 -13.78 48.31 -6.32
C LYS A 238 -13.87 49.79 -5.99
N VAL A 239 -12.85 50.36 -5.32
CA VAL A 239 -12.77 51.80 -5.06
C VAL A 239 -12.74 52.58 -6.38
N LYS A 240 -11.91 52.14 -7.33
CA LYS A 240 -11.85 52.74 -8.67
C LYS A 240 -13.20 52.64 -9.39
N ALA A 241 -13.80 51.44 -9.45
CA ALA A 241 -15.08 51.23 -10.13
C ALA A 241 -16.22 52.06 -9.53
N LYS A 242 -16.30 52.13 -8.19
CA LYS A 242 -17.28 52.98 -7.48
C LYS A 242 -17.06 54.46 -7.80
N PHE A 243 -15.81 54.93 -7.78
CA PHE A 243 -15.47 56.31 -8.09
C PHE A 243 -15.78 56.66 -9.55
N ASP A 244 -15.41 55.81 -10.51
CA ASP A 244 -15.67 56.01 -11.93
C ASP A 244 -17.18 56.07 -12.21
N LYS A 245 -17.97 55.19 -11.56
CA LYS A 245 -19.44 55.19 -11.67
C LYS A 245 -20.06 56.48 -11.14
N ILE A 246 -19.64 56.95 -9.96
CA ILE A 246 -20.21 58.15 -9.32
C ILE A 246 -19.76 59.43 -10.04
N THR A 247 -18.55 59.43 -10.62
CA THR A 247 -17.98 60.61 -11.28
C THR A 247 -18.15 60.65 -12.79
N ALA A 248 -18.91 59.70 -13.35
CA ALA A 248 -19.23 59.66 -14.77
C ALA A 248 -19.88 60.98 -15.20
N GLY A 249 -19.31 61.60 -16.25
CA GLY A 249 -19.80 62.88 -16.80
C GLY A 249 -19.34 64.15 -16.06
N LEU A 250 -18.56 64.04 -14.97
CA LEU A 250 -18.07 65.21 -14.22
C LEU A 250 -16.68 65.67 -14.66
N THR A 251 -16.40 66.96 -14.47
CA THR A 251 -15.08 67.54 -14.71
C THR A 251 -14.07 67.06 -13.67
N ALA A 252 -12.78 66.96 -14.03
CA ALA A 252 -11.72 66.49 -13.13
C ALA A 252 -11.60 67.30 -11.82
N LYS A 253 -12.03 68.57 -11.79
CA LYS A 253 -12.03 69.39 -10.57
C LYS A 253 -13.13 68.96 -9.60
N ASP A 254 -14.29 68.57 -10.10
CA ASP A 254 -15.43 68.18 -9.28
C ASP A 254 -15.33 66.73 -8.78
N LYS A 255 -14.66 65.85 -9.55
CA LYS A 255 -14.45 64.44 -9.18
C LYS A 255 -13.83 64.27 -7.79
N LYS A 256 -12.89 65.16 -7.41
CA LYS A 256 -12.21 65.12 -6.11
C LYS A 256 -13.17 65.18 -4.92
N LYS A 257 -14.31 65.87 -5.04
CA LYS A 257 -15.30 66.04 -3.96
C LYS A 257 -16.13 64.78 -3.71
N LEU A 258 -16.13 63.84 -4.65
CA LEU A 258 -16.92 62.60 -4.61
C LEU A 258 -16.10 61.37 -4.23
N ARG A 259 -14.91 61.58 -3.65
CA ARG A 259 -14.14 60.48 -3.06
C ARG A 259 -14.88 59.92 -1.85
N ALA A 260 -14.79 58.62 -1.69
CA ALA A 260 -15.29 57.95 -0.49
C ALA A 260 -14.59 58.50 0.76
N SER A 261 -15.35 58.60 1.85
CA SER A 261 -14.80 58.99 3.16
C SER A 261 -13.88 57.91 3.72
N SER A 262 -13.08 58.24 4.75
CA SER A 262 -12.20 57.24 5.38
C SER A 262 -12.98 56.04 5.93
N ASP A 263 -14.16 56.27 6.51
CA ASP A 263 -15.00 55.23 7.09
C ASP A 263 -15.62 54.34 6.01
N GLU A 264 -16.09 54.93 4.91
CA GLU A 264 -16.56 54.18 3.75
C GLU A 264 -15.45 53.32 3.14
N LEU A 265 -14.22 53.84 3.07
CA LEU A 265 -13.08 53.10 2.56
C LEU A 265 -12.70 51.93 3.49
N LEU A 266 -12.73 52.11 4.80
CA LEU A 266 -12.51 51.04 5.77
C LEU A 266 -13.59 49.96 5.66
N PHE A 267 -14.85 50.36 5.45
CA PHE A 267 -15.96 49.44 5.21
C PHE A 267 -15.74 48.62 3.94
N VAL A 268 -15.47 49.27 2.80
CA VAL A 268 -15.21 48.58 1.52
C VAL A 268 -13.97 47.70 1.60
N ARG A 269 -12.94 48.13 2.35
CA ARG A 269 -11.74 47.33 2.63
C ARG A 269 -12.10 46.04 3.35
N ASN A 270 -12.90 46.10 4.39
CA ASN A 270 -13.27 44.90 5.16
C ASN A 270 -14.09 43.91 4.31
N LEU A 271 -15.04 44.42 3.52
CA LEU A 271 -15.80 43.60 2.58
C LEU A 271 -14.90 42.93 1.54
N SER A 272 -13.96 43.68 0.97
CA SER A 272 -13.04 43.17 -0.06
C SER A 272 -12.09 42.11 0.47
N VAL A 273 -11.59 42.28 1.70
CA VAL A 273 -10.74 41.29 2.36
C VAL A 273 -11.54 40.03 2.67
N LEU A 274 -12.74 40.14 3.24
CA LEU A 274 -13.60 38.99 3.48
C LEU A 274 -13.92 38.26 2.17
N PHE A 275 -14.31 39.00 1.13
CA PHE A 275 -14.58 38.43 -0.19
C PHE A 275 -13.36 37.69 -0.76
N SER A 276 -12.15 38.26 -0.66
CA SER A 276 -10.94 37.60 -1.14
C SER A 276 -10.63 36.28 -0.42
N GLN A 277 -10.98 36.16 0.86
CA GLN A 277 -10.87 34.88 1.59
C GLN A 277 -11.90 33.86 1.09
N PHE A 278 -13.09 34.34 0.71
CA PHE A 278 -14.21 33.51 0.25
C PHE A 278 -14.13 33.11 -1.22
N TYR A 279 -13.46 33.89 -2.05
CA TYR A 279 -13.36 33.68 -3.49
C TYR A 279 -12.77 32.31 -3.90
N PRO A 280 -11.71 31.77 -3.26
CA PRO A 280 -11.26 30.40 -3.52
C PRO A 280 -12.35 29.35 -3.27
N HIS A 281 -13.21 29.57 -2.26
CA HIS A 281 -14.33 28.68 -1.99
C HIS A 281 -15.42 28.79 -3.08
N LEU A 282 -15.67 30.00 -3.60
CA LEU A 282 -16.56 30.19 -4.75
C LEU A 282 -16.07 29.42 -5.99
N LYS A 283 -14.77 29.46 -6.30
CA LYS A 283 -14.19 28.71 -7.43
C LYS A 283 -14.43 27.20 -7.31
N ILE A 284 -14.28 26.64 -6.11
CA ILE A 284 -14.53 25.21 -5.86
C ILE A 284 -16.01 24.85 -6.07
N ARG A 285 -16.94 25.76 -5.73
CA ARG A 285 -18.38 25.47 -5.73
C ARG A 285 -19.07 25.78 -7.05
N LEU A 286 -18.72 26.89 -7.68
CA LEU A 286 -19.36 27.38 -8.90
C LEU A 286 -18.52 27.08 -10.17
N GLY A 287 -17.23 26.77 -10.02
CA GLY A 287 -16.29 26.74 -11.14
C GLY A 287 -15.66 28.11 -11.39
N ASP A 288 -14.63 28.15 -12.24
CA ASP A 288 -13.84 29.36 -12.47
C ASP A 288 -14.63 30.49 -13.14
N GLU A 289 -15.42 30.17 -14.18
CA GLU A 289 -16.17 31.17 -14.96
C GLU A 289 -17.20 31.92 -14.10
N ASP A 290 -18.04 31.18 -13.37
CA ASP A 290 -19.08 31.76 -12.51
C ASP A 290 -18.48 32.49 -11.31
N ALA A 291 -17.40 31.99 -10.72
CA ALA A 291 -16.70 32.67 -9.64
C ALA A 291 -16.08 34.00 -10.12
N ASP A 292 -15.48 34.02 -11.31
CA ASP A 292 -14.90 35.22 -11.92
C ASP A 292 -15.99 36.25 -12.27
N ALA A 293 -17.14 35.79 -12.76
CA ALA A 293 -18.33 36.63 -12.97
C ALA A 293 -18.82 37.22 -11.64
N TRP A 294 -18.85 36.43 -10.56
CA TRP A 294 -19.23 36.89 -9.22
C TRP A 294 -18.25 37.96 -8.71
N ARG A 295 -16.94 37.75 -8.89
CA ARG A 295 -15.89 38.72 -8.55
C ARG A 295 -16.05 40.01 -9.34
N ALA A 296 -16.30 39.94 -10.64
CA ALA A 296 -16.54 41.11 -11.47
C ALA A 296 -17.80 41.87 -11.02
N ALA A 297 -18.88 41.16 -10.67
CA ALA A 297 -20.09 41.75 -10.12
C ALA A 297 -19.85 42.40 -8.75
N PHE A 298 -19.05 41.78 -7.88
CA PHE A 298 -18.67 42.35 -6.59
C PHE A 298 -17.81 43.61 -6.76
N ILE A 299 -16.89 43.65 -7.70
CA ILE A 299 -16.05 44.85 -7.96
C ILE A 299 -16.89 45.99 -8.55
N SER A 300 -17.77 45.71 -9.50
CA SER A 300 -18.49 46.72 -10.28
C SER A 300 -19.80 47.22 -9.64
N SER A 301 -20.39 46.46 -8.72
CA SER A 301 -21.70 46.75 -8.13
C SER A 301 -21.69 46.74 -6.61
N SER A 302 -22.77 47.26 -6.01
CA SER A 302 -23.03 47.19 -4.57
C SER A 302 -23.98 46.05 -4.19
N HIS A 303 -24.57 45.34 -5.16
CA HIS A 303 -25.56 44.29 -4.86
C HIS A 303 -24.97 43.14 -4.04
N LYS A 304 -23.70 42.81 -4.28
CA LYS A 304 -22.98 41.77 -3.54
C LYS A 304 -22.34 42.28 -2.24
N ASP A 305 -22.42 43.59 -1.96
CA ASP A 305 -21.96 44.15 -0.69
C ASP A 305 -22.86 43.75 0.46
N ASP A 306 -24.17 43.64 0.22
CA ASP A 306 -25.15 43.24 1.23
C ASP A 306 -24.90 41.82 1.74
N ASP A 307 -24.52 40.89 0.85
CA ASP A 307 -24.14 39.52 1.22
C ASP A 307 -22.91 39.51 2.14
N MET A 308 -21.84 40.18 1.73
CA MET A 308 -20.59 40.24 2.51
C MET A 308 -20.76 41.02 3.82
N ASN A 309 -21.59 42.07 3.81
CA ASN A 309 -21.90 42.87 4.98
C ASN A 309 -22.71 42.06 6.00
N ASN A 310 -23.69 41.27 5.55
CA ASN A 310 -24.42 40.35 6.42
C ASN A 310 -23.45 39.41 7.13
N VAL A 311 -22.52 38.81 6.39
CA VAL A 311 -21.50 37.91 6.96
C VAL A 311 -20.56 38.64 7.93
N LEU A 312 -20.13 39.86 7.63
CA LEU A 312 -19.32 40.67 8.56
C LEU A 312 -20.07 41.03 9.85
N GLN A 313 -21.38 41.21 9.78
CA GLN A 313 -22.23 41.53 10.94
C GLN A 313 -22.50 40.30 11.81
N THR A 314 -22.84 39.16 11.19
CA THR A 314 -23.17 37.92 11.92
C THR A 314 -21.93 37.15 12.37
N LYS A 315 -20.80 37.32 11.68
CA LYS A 315 -19.51 36.67 11.93
C LYS A 315 -19.61 35.16 12.16
N PRO A 316 -20.21 34.41 11.23
CA PRO A 316 -20.37 32.97 11.40
C PRO A 316 -19.00 32.27 11.45
N VAL A 317 -18.90 31.22 12.27
CA VAL A 317 -17.67 30.42 12.41
C VAL A 317 -17.35 29.67 11.10
N LYS A 318 -18.39 29.30 10.35
CA LYS A 318 -18.32 28.64 9.05
C LYS A 318 -19.05 29.51 8.04
N LEU A 319 -18.48 29.68 6.86
CA LEU A 319 -19.08 30.41 5.76
C LEU A 319 -19.20 29.49 4.53
N ALA A 320 -20.40 29.43 3.96
CA ALA A 320 -20.70 28.68 2.75
C ALA A 320 -21.58 29.50 1.81
N LEU A 321 -21.76 29.03 0.57
CA LEU A 321 -22.51 29.74 -0.46
C LEU A 321 -23.98 29.93 -0.08
N SER A 322 -24.62 28.93 0.53
CA SER A 322 -26.02 29.00 0.98
C SER A 322 -26.29 30.07 2.05
N MET A 323 -25.24 30.57 2.71
CA MET A 323 -25.34 31.59 3.75
C MET A 323 -25.40 33.00 3.17
N LEU A 324 -25.13 33.17 1.88
CA LEU A 324 -25.30 34.44 1.19
C LEU A 324 -26.79 34.66 0.91
N ARG A 325 -27.31 35.86 1.18
CA ARG A 325 -28.73 36.15 1.00
C ARG A 325 -29.14 36.00 -0.46
N SER A 326 -28.27 36.38 -1.41
CA SER A 326 -28.56 36.24 -2.83
C SER A 326 -28.58 34.79 -3.33
N GLU A 327 -27.93 33.86 -2.63
CA GLU A 327 -27.76 32.47 -3.09
C GLU A 327 -28.56 31.46 -2.25
N LYS A 328 -29.13 31.89 -1.12
CA LYS A 328 -29.84 31.02 -0.19
C LYS A 328 -30.99 30.26 -0.85
N GLU A 329 -31.84 30.94 -1.59
CA GLU A 329 -33.00 30.33 -2.27
C GLU A 329 -32.54 29.34 -3.36
N THR A 330 -31.53 29.72 -4.14
CA THR A 330 -30.93 28.84 -5.17
C THR A 330 -30.32 27.59 -4.55
N ALA A 331 -29.59 27.72 -3.44
CA ALA A 331 -28.98 26.61 -2.74
C ALA A 331 -30.03 25.67 -2.11
N GLU A 332 -31.09 26.22 -1.51
CA GLU A 332 -32.21 25.43 -0.98
C GLU A 332 -32.93 24.66 -2.08
N LYS A 333 -33.17 25.30 -3.23
CA LYS A 333 -33.78 24.66 -4.40
C LYS A 333 -32.92 23.51 -4.94
N GLN A 334 -31.62 23.74 -5.15
CA GLN A 334 -30.69 22.70 -5.60
C GLN A 334 -30.62 21.51 -4.61
N ARG A 335 -30.70 21.78 -3.31
CA ARG A 335 -30.75 20.74 -2.28
C ARG A 335 -32.02 19.90 -2.40
N LEU A 336 -33.18 20.55 -2.56
CA LEU A 336 -34.47 19.85 -2.74
C LEU A 336 -34.47 19.00 -4.02
N GLU A 337 -33.93 19.52 -5.12
CA GLU A 337 -33.78 18.78 -6.38
C GLU A 337 -32.84 17.58 -6.21
N SER A 338 -31.72 17.76 -5.51
CA SER A 338 -30.77 16.66 -5.21
C SER A 338 -31.40 15.58 -4.31
N GLN A 339 -32.20 15.98 -3.33
CA GLN A 339 -32.96 15.04 -2.49
C GLN A 339 -34.02 14.29 -3.29
N ALA A 340 -34.73 14.97 -4.20
CA ALA A 340 -35.70 14.35 -5.09
C ALA A 340 -35.04 13.35 -6.04
N ALA A 341 -33.87 13.69 -6.60
CA ALA A 341 -33.10 12.78 -7.45
C ALA A 341 -32.63 11.53 -6.69
N ARG A 342 -32.10 11.68 -5.48
CA ARG A 342 -31.73 10.54 -4.61
C ARG A 342 -32.95 9.66 -4.29
N HIS A 343 -34.11 10.27 -4.02
CA HIS A 343 -35.34 9.52 -3.78
C HIS A 343 -35.78 8.73 -5.02
N LEU A 344 -35.69 9.34 -6.21
CA LEU A 344 -36.00 8.69 -7.48
C LEU A 344 -35.07 7.50 -7.76
N GLU A 345 -33.76 7.65 -7.51
CA GLU A 345 -32.78 6.58 -7.65
C GLU A 345 -33.08 5.40 -6.71
N VAL A 346 -33.44 5.67 -5.46
CA VAL A 346 -33.84 4.62 -4.50
C VAL A 346 -35.12 3.91 -4.95
N GLU A 347 -36.08 4.62 -5.54
CA GLU A 347 -37.27 3.98 -6.11
C GLU A 347 -36.95 3.12 -7.34
N GLU A 348 -36.03 3.55 -8.19
CA GLU A 348 -35.55 2.76 -9.33
C GLU A 348 -34.87 1.46 -8.86
N GLN A 349 -33.96 1.56 -7.89
CA GLN A 349 -33.33 0.39 -7.27
C GLN A 349 -34.36 -0.57 -6.65
N ARG A 350 -35.41 -0.06 -6.00
CA ARG A 350 -36.50 -0.89 -5.47
C ARG A 350 -37.26 -1.62 -6.58
N ARG A 351 -37.53 -0.95 -7.72
CA ARG A 351 -38.15 -1.61 -8.88
C ARG A 351 -37.25 -2.70 -9.45
N ASP A 352 -35.95 -2.45 -9.56
CA ASP A 352 -35.00 -3.43 -10.06
C ASP A 352 -34.91 -4.69 -9.18
N VAL A 353 -34.93 -4.51 -7.85
CA VAL A 353 -35.00 -5.64 -6.91
C VAL A 353 -36.29 -6.44 -7.11
N GLN A 354 -37.44 -5.79 -7.24
CA GLN A 354 -38.71 -6.48 -7.50
C GLN A 354 -38.70 -7.25 -8.83
N ILE A 355 -38.13 -6.67 -9.88
CA ILE A 355 -37.97 -7.33 -11.19
C ILE A 355 -37.05 -8.56 -11.06
N ALA A 356 -35.94 -8.43 -10.32
CA ALA A 356 -35.00 -9.52 -10.08
C ALA A 356 -35.63 -10.66 -9.26
N GLU A 357 -36.37 -10.34 -8.19
CA GLU A 357 -37.14 -11.30 -7.40
C GLU A 357 -38.17 -12.05 -8.24
N PHE A 358 -38.91 -11.33 -9.09
CA PHE A 358 -39.89 -11.96 -9.99
C PHE A 358 -39.21 -12.86 -11.03
N LYS A 359 -38.08 -12.45 -11.58
CA LYS A 359 -37.29 -13.26 -12.53
C LYS A 359 -36.73 -14.51 -11.87
N PHE A 360 -36.27 -14.41 -10.63
CA PHE A 360 -35.84 -15.56 -9.83
C PHE A 360 -37.01 -16.53 -9.62
N PHE A 361 -38.18 -16.02 -9.20
CA PHE A 361 -39.39 -16.82 -9.02
C PHE A 361 -39.81 -17.53 -10.32
N GLY A 362 -39.82 -16.82 -11.45
CA GLY A 362 -40.11 -17.42 -12.76
C GLY A 362 -39.13 -18.53 -13.14
N SER A 363 -37.83 -18.34 -12.87
CA SER A 363 -36.79 -19.34 -13.14
C SER A 363 -36.93 -20.57 -12.23
N ALA A 364 -37.22 -20.35 -10.94
CA ALA A 364 -37.48 -21.42 -9.98
C ALA A 364 -38.72 -22.23 -10.39
N LEU A 365 -39.81 -21.57 -10.79
CA LEU A 365 -41.03 -22.23 -11.27
C LEU A 365 -40.78 -23.08 -12.52
N ILE A 366 -39.97 -22.58 -13.47
CA ILE A 366 -39.56 -23.36 -14.63
C ILE A 366 -38.75 -24.59 -14.20
N SER A 367 -37.79 -24.43 -13.28
CA SER A 367 -37.01 -25.53 -12.73
C SER A 367 -37.90 -26.58 -12.06
N ASP A 368 -38.87 -26.15 -11.26
CA ASP A 368 -39.83 -27.03 -10.59
C ASP A 368 -40.72 -27.76 -11.61
N GLN A 369 -41.17 -27.07 -12.67
CA GLN A 369 -41.90 -27.72 -13.76
C GLN A 369 -41.03 -28.75 -14.51
N MET A 370 -39.73 -28.48 -14.70
CA MET A 370 -38.81 -29.46 -15.25
C MET A 370 -38.62 -30.66 -14.33
N LEU A 371 -38.50 -30.43 -13.01
CA LEU A 371 -38.40 -31.49 -12.01
C LEU A 371 -39.67 -32.34 -11.97
N LEU A 372 -40.86 -31.74 -12.07
CA LEU A 372 -42.13 -32.46 -12.17
C LEU A 372 -42.22 -33.29 -13.45
N LYS A 373 -41.75 -32.76 -14.59
CA LYS A 373 -41.64 -33.52 -15.84
C LYS A 373 -40.68 -34.71 -15.67
N GLN A 374 -39.51 -34.50 -15.07
CA GLN A 374 -38.58 -35.58 -14.75
C GLN A 374 -39.20 -36.60 -13.79
N ALA A 375 -39.95 -36.15 -12.78
CA ALA A 375 -40.67 -37.02 -11.85
C ALA A 375 -41.70 -37.90 -12.59
N SER A 376 -42.38 -37.38 -13.61
CA SER A 376 -43.28 -38.18 -14.47
C SER A 376 -42.54 -39.23 -15.30
N GLU A 377 -41.26 -39.01 -15.59
CA GLU A 377 -40.38 -39.99 -16.25
C GLU A 377 -39.75 -40.99 -15.28
N VAL A 378 -39.78 -40.73 -13.96
CA VAL A 378 -39.19 -41.61 -12.93
C VAL A 378 -39.71 -43.05 -13.03
N PRO A 379 -41.02 -43.35 -13.24
CA PRO A 379 -41.45 -44.73 -13.43
C PRO A 379 -40.81 -45.41 -14.64
N ARG A 380 -40.63 -44.68 -15.75
CA ARG A 380 -39.94 -45.17 -16.95
C ARG A 380 -38.45 -45.35 -16.68
N MET A 381 -37.81 -44.40 -16.00
CA MET A 381 -36.40 -44.47 -15.61
C MET A 381 -36.13 -45.55 -14.58
N VAL A 382 -37.05 -45.80 -13.64
CA VAL A 382 -36.98 -46.88 -12.65
C VAL A 382 -37.17 -48.21 -13.36
N LYS A 383 -38.10 -48.34 -14.31
CA LYS A 383 -38.23 -49.54 -15.15
C LYS A 383 -36.99 -49.78 -16.00
N ALA A 384 -36.43 -48.73 -16.60
CA ALA A 384 -35.18 -48.79 -17.36
C ALA A 384 -33.97 -49.09 -16.47
N ARG A 385 -33.92 -48.54 -15.24
CA ARG A 385 -32.87 -48.81 -14.24
C ARG A 385 -33.03 -50.18 -13.61
N LEU A 386 -34.23 -50.71 -13.45
CA LEU A 386 -34.49 -52.08 -13.03
C LEU A 386 -34.08 -53.04 -14.14
N HIS A 387 -34.44 -52.76 -15.40
CA HIS A 387 -33.94 -53.51 -16.54
C HIS A 387 -32.41 -53.41 -16.65
N ALA A 388 -31.82 -52.22 -16.49
CA ALA A 388 -30.38 -52.02 -16.51
C ALA A 388 -29.73 -52.70 -15.30
N LYS A 389 -30.34 -52.68 -14.12
CA LYS A 389 -29.89 -53.46 -12.95
C LYS A 389 -30.02 -54.95 -13.20
N THR A 390 -31.03 -55.43 -13.90
CA THR A 390 -31.16 -56.85 -14.26
C THR A 390 -30.13 -57.24 -15.31
N VAL A 391 -29.86 -56.37 -16.28
CA VAL A 391 -28.81 -56.57 -17.29
C VAL A 391 -27.43 -56.48 -16.66
N VAL A 392 -27.19 -55.51 -15.78
CA VAL A 392 -25.97 -55.36 -14.99
C VAL A 392 -25.85 -56.48 -13.98
N HIS A 393 -26.92 -56.99 -13.39
CA HIS A 393 -26.89 -58.14 -12.49
C HIS A 393 -26.56 -59.40 -13.27
N ARG A 394 -27.16 -59.62 -14.45
CA ARG A 394 -26.79 -60.72 -15.34
C ARG A 394 -25.37 -60.56 -15.89
N ARG A 395 -24.93 -59.33 -16.19
CA ARG A 395 -23.57 -59.01 -16.62
C ARG A 395 -22.59 -59.14 -15.48
N ASN A 396 -22.95 -58.82 -14.24
CA ASN A 396 -22.14 -58.97 -13.03
C ASN A 396 -22.16 -60.41 -12.55
N GLN A 397 -23.20 -61.19 -12.84
CA GLN A 397 -23.25 -62.62 -12.57
C GLN A 397 -22.42 -63.37 -13.63
N ALA A 398 -22.46 -62.93 -14.89
CA ALA A 398 -21.55 -63.38 -15.93
C ALA A 398 -20.11 -62.91 -15.68
N ALA A 399 -19.90 -61.68 -15.23
CA ALA A 399 -18.59 -61.13 -14.89
C ALA A 399 -18.07 -61.70 -13.57
N ALA A 400 -18.91 -62.00 -12.58
CA ALA A 400 -18.52 -62.72 -11.37
C ALA A 400 -18.29 -64.20 -11.67
N ALA A 401 -18.96 -64.79 -12.67
CA ALA A 401 -18.62 -66.11 -13.17
C ALA A 401 -17.29 -66.06 -13.94
N GLU A 402 -17.06 -65.06 -14.78
CA GLU A 402 -15.78 -64.81 -15.46
C GLU A 402 -14.68 -64.41 -14.49
N GLU A 403 -14.96 -63.72 -13.39
CA GLU A 403 -14.02 -63.25 -12.37
C GLU A 403 -13.83 -64.31 -11.28
N ALA A 404 -14.77 -65.23 -11.09
CA ALA A 404 -14.54 -66.48 -10.37
C ALA A 404 -13.70 -67.43 -11.24
N LEU A 405 -13.93 -67.49 -12.56
CA LEU A 405 -13.13 -68.30 -13.48
C LEU A 405 -11.73 -67.72 -13.67
N ARG A 406 -11.64 -66.41 -13.86
CA ARG A 406 -10.41 -65.62 -13.99
C ARG A 406 -9.74 -65.45 -12.64
N GLY A 407 -10.46 -65.38 -11.54
CA GLY A 407 -9.93 -65.39 -10.18
C GLY A 407 -9.48 -66.78 -9.74
N TYR A 408 -10.07 -67.85 -10.27
CA TYR A 408 -9.53 -69.20 -10.15
C TYR A 408 -8.28 -69.37 -11.02
N GLN A 409 -8.28 -68.84 -12.25
CA GLN A 409 -7.11 -68.82 -13.14
C GLN A 409 -6.00 -67.89 -12.64
N GLU A 410 -6.32 -66.72 -12.12
CA GLU A 410 -5.39 -65.73 -11.55
C GLU A 410 -4.98 -66.15 -10.15
N SER A 411 -5.81 -66.75 -9.30
CA SER A 411 -5.33 -67.35 -8.04
C SER A 411 -4.46 -68.57 -8.32
N PHE A 412 -4.75 -69.37 -9.34
CA PHE A 412 -3.86 -70.43 -9.80
C PHE A 412 -2.53 -69.87 -10.35
N LEU A 413 -2.56 -68.78 -11.13
CA LEU A 413 -1.37 -68.12 -11.70
C LEU A 413 -0.62 -67.24 -10.70
N ARG A 414 -1.29 -66.65 -9.70
CA ARG A 414 -0.76 -65.75 -8.66
C ARG A 414 -0.26 -66.55 -7.46
N VAL A 415 -0.87 -67.69 -7.12
CA VAL A 415 -0.24 -68.72 -6.28
C VAL A 415 0.96 -69.32 -7.00
N GLN A 416 0.94 -69.46 -8.34
CA GLN A 416 2.16 -69.81 -9.10
C GLN A 416 3.18 -68.67 -9.26
N TRP A 417 2.80 -67.40 -9.25
CA TRP A 417 3.71 -66.27 -9.48
C TRP A 417 4.26 -65.68 -8.18
N VAL A 418 3.45 -65.53 -7.14
CA VAL A 418 3.90 -65.05 -5.82
C VAL A 418 4.74 -66.12 -5.12
N SER A 419 4.40 -67.41 -5.24
CA SER A 419 5.30 -68.50 -4.79
C SER A 419 6.56 -68.67 -5.64
N LYS A 420 6.65 -68.03 -6.82
CA LYS A 420 7.87 -68.06 -7.64
C LYS A 420 8.69 -66.79 -7.56
N MET A 421 8.12 -65.62 -7.29
CA MET A 421 8.87 -64.36 -7.25
C MET A 421 9.53 -64.10 -5.90
N ASP A 422 8.84 -64.35 -4.79
CA ASP A 422 9.44 -64.15 -3.46
C ASP A 422 10.35 -65.33 -3.08
N LEU A 423 10.01 -66.53 -3.56
CA LEU A 423 10.86 -67.72 -3.48
C LEU A 423 12.07 -67.61 -4.43
N ALA A 424 11.95 -66.98 -5.61
CA ALA A 424 13.11 -66.64 -6.44
C ALA A 424 13.98 -65.52 -5.85
N LYS A 425 13.43 -64.58 -5.08
CA LYS A 425 14.24 -63.59 -4.34
C LYS A 425 14.97 -64.22 -3.15
N ALA A 426 14.33 -65.14 -2.44
CA ALA A 426 14.97 -65.95 -1.40
C ALA A 426 16.06 -66.87 -1.99
N GLU A 427 15.78 -67.52 -3.12
CA GLU A 427 16.74 -68.39 -3.81
C GLU A 427 17.88 -67.60 -4.48
N LEU A 428 17.61 -66.40 -5.01
CA LEU A 428 18.64 -65.47 -5.46
C LEU A 428 19.53 -65.00 -4.31
N SER A 429 18.96 -64.83 -3.11
CA SER A 429 19.73 -64.48 -1.91
C SER A 429 20.54 -65.67 -1.40
N ARG A 430 20.02 -66.90 -1.46
CA ARG A 430 20.77 -68.15 -1.22
C ARG A 430 21.90 -68.37 -2.25
N MET A 431 21.66 -68.09 -3.52
CA MET A 431 22.68 -68.16 -4.58
C MET A 431 23.79 -67.12 -4.35
N LYS A 432 23.46 -65.91 -3.87
CA LYS A 432 24.44 -64.91 -3.46
C LYS A 432 25.23 -65.33 -2.22
N ALA A 433 24.59 -65.98 -1.23
CA ALA A 433 25.26 -66.52 -0.05
C ALA A 433 26.20 -67.70 -0.40
N SER A 434 25.78 -68.57 -1.33
CA SER A 434 26.61 -69.64 -1.90
C SER A 434 27.82 -69.09 -2.65
N ALA A 435 27.66 -68.01 -3.43
CA ALA A 435 28.77 -67.28 -4.05
C ALA A 435 29.73 -66.63 -3.03
N ALA A 436 29.27 -66.39 -1.80
CA ALA A 436 30.09 -65.91 -0.68
C ALA A 436 30.66 -67.04 0.20
N GLY A 437 30.50 -68.31 -0.20
CA GLY A 437 31.07 -69.48 0.49
C GLY A 437 30.21 -70.07 1.62
N CYS A 438 28.95 -69.66 1.79
CA CYS A 438 28.03 -70.22 2.79
C CYS A 438 27.11 -71.28 2.17
N SER A 439 26.92 -72.45 2.80
CA SER A 439 25.95 -73.44 2.33
C SER A 439 24.53 -72.85 2.43
N PRO A 440 23.65 -73.04 1.42
CA PRO A 440 22.27 -72.56 1.47
C PRO A 440 21.46 -73.09 2.67
N CYS A 441 21.84 -74.26 3.20
CA CYS A 441 21.24 -74.86 4.40
C CYS A 441 21.74 -74.23 5.71
N ASP A 442 22.78 -73.39 5.66
CA ASP A 442 23.35 -72.72 6.83
C ASP A 442 22.84 -71.28 6.98
N VAL A 443 22.00 -70.80 6.05
CA VAL A 443 21.42 -69.45 6.11
C VAL A 443 20.06 -69.50 6.79
N ALA A 444 19.96 -68.92 7.99
CA ALA A 444 18.69 -68.80 8.69
C ALA A 444 17.77 -67.76 8.04
N LEU A 445 16.45 -67.97 8.12
CA LEU A 445 15.44 -67.03 7.63
C LEU A 445 14.72 -66.36 8.79
N ILE A 446 14.69 -65.03 8.80
CA ILE A 446 14.00 -64.25 9.84
C ILE A 446 12.91 -63.45 9.17
N GLY A 447 11.65 -63.84 9.34
CA GLY A 447 10.52 -63.00 8.97
C GLY A 447 10.36 -61.85 9.97
N HIS A 448 10.04 -60.65 9.50
CA HIS A 448 9.76 -59.52 10.38
C HIS A 448 8.48 -58.78 9.95
N VAL A 449 7.54 -58.65 10.88
CA VAL A 449 6.36 -57.79 10.73
C VAL A 449 6.17 -56.97 11.99
N ASP A 450 5.99 -55.66 11.81
CA ASP A 450 5.47 -54.72 12.78
C ASP A 450 4.03 -54.36 12.41
N PHE A 451 3.07 -54.86 13.19
CA PHE A 451 1.65 -54.60 12.99
C PHE A 451 1.22 -53.17 13.34
N ASN A 452 2.16 -52.31 13.77
CA ASN A 452 1.93 -50.87 13.84
C ASN A 452 1.89 -50.21 12.45
N CYS A 453 2.40 -50.86 11.41
CA CYS A 453 2.43 -50.28 10.08
C CYS A 453 0.99 -50.03 9.55
N PRO A 454 0.72 -48.88 8.91
CA PRO A 454 -0.60 -48.52 8.40
C PRO A 454 -1.23 -49.58 7.48
N HIS A 455 -0.44 -50.25 6.64
CA HIS A 455 -0.98 -51.29 5.76
C HIS A 455 -1.40 -52.55 6.51
N ALA A 456 -0.84 -52.86 7.68
CA ALA A 456 -1.26 -54.00 8.49
C ALA A 456 -2.57 -53.75 9.27
N LYS A 457 -3.09 -52.51 9.28
CA LYS A 457 -4.37 -52.17 9.93
C LYS A 457 -5.61 -52.70 9.20
N GLY A 458 -5.48 -53.26 8.00
CA GLY A 458 -6.59 -53.96 7.33
C GLY A 458 -6.76 -55.37 7.90
N LYS A 459 -8.01 -55.89 8.02
CA LYS A 459 -8.22 -57.31 8.41
C LYS A 459 -7.55 -58.25 7.39
N GLY A 460 -7.87 -58.10 6.10
CA GLY A 460 -7.29 -58.95 5.05
C GLY A 460 -5.78 -58.78 4.89
N ASN A 461 -5.25 -57.59 5.15
CA ASN A 461 -3.79 -57.36 5.12
C ASN A 461 -3.09 -58.04 6.31
N MET A 462 -3.69 -58.02 7.49
CA MET A 462 -3.17 -58.73 8.67
C MET A 462 -3.12 -60.24 8.40
N GLU A 463 -4.20 -60.83 7.89
CA GLU A 463 -4.26 -62.25 7.52
C GLU A 463 -3.19 -62.60 6.47
N THR A 464 -3.01 -61.74 5.45
CA THR A 464 -1.98 -61.92 4.42
C THR A 464 -0.56 -61.87 5.00
N LEU A 465 -0.29 -60.96 5.93
CA LEU A 465 1.02 -60.84 6.59
C LEU A 465 1.31 -62.06 7.49
N CYS A 466 0.32 -62.55 8.24
CA CYS A 466 0.44 -63.78 9.02
C CYS A 466 0.72 -64.98 8.11
N ALA A 467 0.02 -65.12 6.99
CA ALA A 467 0.26 -66.16 6.00
C ALA A 467 1.68 -66.10 5.42
N ALA A 468 2.19 -64.91 5.11
CA ALA A 468 3.54 -64.73 4.62
C ALA A 468 4.62 -65.11 5.66
N LEU A 469 4.42 -64.76 6.93
CA LEU A 469 5.31 -65.21 8.02
C LEU A 469 5.29 -66.73 8.21
N ALA A 470 4.11 -67.34 8.15
CA ALA A 470 3.98 -68.79 8.19
C ALA A 470 4.73 -69.45 7.03
N MET A 471 4.62 -68.91 5.81
CA MET A 471 5.39 -69.41 4.66
C MET A 471 6.91 -69.35 4.89
N ILE A 472 7.43 -68.26 5.48
CA ILE A 472 8.86 -68.14 5.81
C ILE A 472 9.27 -69.20 6.82
N ASN A 473 8.46 -69.40 7.86
CA ASN A 473 8.72 -70.39 8.90
C ASN A 473 8.62 -71.84 8.39
N GLU A 474 7.76 -72.12 7.41
CA GLU A 474 7.61 -73.45 6.82
C GLU A 474 8.67 -73.78 5.76
N ASP A 475 9.34 -72.78 5.16
CA ASP A 475 10.36 -73.01 4.14
C ASP A 475 11.61 -73.72 4.70
N LEU A 476 12.05 -73.31 5.90
CA LEU A 476 13.17 -73.96 6.60
C LEU A 476 12.88 -74.07 8.10
N PRO A 477 11.96 -74.96 8.52
CA PRO A 477 11.42 -74.98 9.89
C PRO A 477 12.46 -75.03 11.01
N GLN A 478 13.60 -75.69 10.77
CA GLN A 478 14.67 -75.83 11.75
C GLN A 478 15.54 -74.57 11.92
N LEU A 479 15.56 -73.65 10.95
CA LEU A 479 16.42 -72.46 10.97
C LEU A 479 15.65 -71.16 10.71
N ALA A 480 14.35 -71.22 10.45
CA ALA A 480 13.49 -70.08 10.22
C ALA A 480 12.76 -69.66 11.51
N CYS A 481 12.60 -68.36 11.71
CA CYS A 481 11.71 -67.82 12.71
C CYS A 481 11.09 -66.51 12.22
N SER A 482 10.02 -66.07 12.86
CA SER A 482 9.36 -64.83 12.50
C SER A 482 9.14 -63.96 13.73
N MET A 483 9.73 -62.77 13.69
CA MET A 483 9.61 -61.73 14.70
C MET A 483 8.38 -60.86 14.42
N VAL A 484 7.42 -60.91 15.33
CA VAL A 484 6.13 -60.22 15.26
C VAL A 484 6.09 -59.11 16.30
N VAL A 485 6.05 -57.85 15.87
CA VAL A 485 5.80 -56.71 16.75
C VAL A 485 4.31 -56.42 16.74
N PHE A 486 3.67 -56.59 17.90
CA PHE A 486 2.25 -56.30 18.08
C PHE A 486 1.93 -54.80 17.99
N PRO A 487 0.67 -54.44 17.65
CA PRO A 487 0.26 -53.05 17.59
C PRO A 487 0.26 -52.41 18.98
N ASP A 488 0.82 -51.22 19.10
CA ASP A 488 0.82 -50.39 20.32
C ASP A 488 -0.55 -49.75 20.56
N HIS A 489 -1.34 -49.62 19.50
CA HIS A 489 -2.62 -48.92 19.53
C HIS A 489 -3.73 -49.79 18.95
N ALA A 490 -4.86 -49.78 19.65
CA ALA A 490 -6.06 -50.45 19.19
C ALA A 490 -6.62 -49.79 17.93
N ARG A 491 -7.28 -50.58 17.08
CA ARG A 491 -8.16 -50.02 16.05
C ARG A 491 -9.37 -49.37 16.72
N GLU A 492 -9.90 -48.32 16.11
CA GLU A 492 -11.12 -47.63 16.59
C GLU A 492 -12.32 -48.57 16.76
N THR A 493 -12.32 -49.68 16.02
CA THR A 493 -13.37 -50.70 16.04
C THR A 493 -13.16 -51.79 17.10
N SER A 494 -12.06 -51.77 17.85
CA SER A 494 -11.82 -52.75 18.90
C SER A 494 -12.56 -52.36 20.18
N ALA A 495 -13.35 -53.30 20.71
CA ALA A 495 -14.12 -53.10 21.93
C ALA A 495 -13.26 -53.24 23.21
N ARG A 496 -12.19 -54.03 23.17
CA ARG A 496 -11.27 -54.27 24.31
C ARG A 496 -9.87 -53.71 24.09
N GLY A 497 -9.70 -52.84 23.10
CA GLY A 497 -8.43 -52.20 22.81
C GLY A 497 -7.39 -53.13 22.18
N VAL A 498 -6.11 -52.93 22.50
CA VAL A 498 -4.98 -53.66 21.91
C VAL A 498 -5.14 -55.18 22.08
N TRP A 499 -5.79 -55.62 23.16
CA TRP A 499 -6.07 -57.02 23.43
C TRP A 499 -6.79 -57.75 22.29
N ASP A 500 -7.83 -57.16 21.68
CA ASP A 500 -8.55 -57.83 20.59
C ASP A 500 -7.66 -57.96 19.34
N GLU A 501 -6.76 -57.01 19.12
CA GLU A 501 -5.88 -56.99 17.96
C GLU A 501 -4.75 -58.03 18.12
N GLU A 502 -4.13 -58.11 19.29
CA GLU A 502 -3.17 -59.18 19.63
C GLU A 502 -3.81 -60.56 19.51
N ARG A 503 -5.01 -60.71 20.08
CA ARG A 503 -5.72 -61.98 20.06
C ARG A 503 -6.03 -62.44 18.65
N LYS A 504 -6.45 -61.53 17.76
CA LYS A 504 -6.69 -61.86 16.34
C LYS A 504 -5.41 -62.31 15.63
N ILE A 505 -4.29 -61.61 15.82
CA ILE A 505 -3.00 -61.99 15.22
C ILE A 505 -2.58 -63.38 15.72
N LEU A 506 -2.72 -63.63 17.02
CA LEU A 506 -2.42 -64.94 17.61
C LEU A 506 -3.33 -66.04 17.07
N ASP A 507 -4.64 -65.83 17.04
CA ASP A 507 -5.61 -66.80 16.54
C ASP A 507 -5.35 -67.13 15.06
N GLU A 508 -4.98 -66.14 14.24
CA GLU A 508 -4.58 -66.33 12.84
C GLU A 508 -3.30 -67.16 12.73
N MET A 509 -2.26 -66.81 13.49
CA MET A 509 -1.00 -67.56 13.51
C MET A 509 -1.19 -69.01 13.98
N PHE A 510 -2.02 -69.23 15.00
CA PHE A 510 -2.38 -70.59 15.45
C PHE A 510 -3.18 -71.34 14.37
N GLY A 511 -4.08 -70.65 13.66
CA GLY A 511 -4.81 -71.20 12.51
C GLY A 511 -3.87 -71.66 11.39
N LEU A 512 -2.74 -70.96 11.21
CA LEU A 512 -1.66 -71.28 10.27
C LEU A 512 -0.62 -72.26 10.83
N ALA A 513 -0.97 -73.00 11.89
CA ALA A 513 -0.11 -73.97 12.55
C ALA A 513 1.25 -73.41 13.02
N GLN A 514 1.33 -72.12 13.31
CA GLN A 514 2.52 -71.50 13.89
C GLN A 514 2.47 -71.59 15.41
N ASN A 515 3.60 -71.96 16.01
CA ASN A 515 3.79 -71.88 17.44
C ASN A 515 4.22 -70.45 17.79
N CYS A 516 3.40 -69.77 18.57
CA CYS A 516 3.66 -68.43 19.07
C CYS A 516 4.19 -68.53 20.51
N ASP A 517 5.38 -67.98 20.76
CA ASP A 517 5.95 -67.94 22.11
C ASP A 517 5.18 -66.91 22.94
N THR A 518 4.07 -67.35 23.55
CA THR A 518 3.19 -66.47 24.33
C THR A 518 3.78 -66.23 25.72
N ARG A 519 4.02 -64.96 26.04
CA ARG A 519 4.74 -64.51 27.23
C ARG A 519 3.81 -64.36 28.43
N PHE A 520 3.98 -65.16 29.47
CA PHE A 520 3.47 -64.88 30.81
C PHE A 520 4.58 -65.16 31.83
N ILE A 521 5.03 -64.13 32.58
CA ILE A 521 5.67 -64.36 33.88
C ILE A 521 4.66 -63.98 34.95
N ASP A 522 4.29 -64.95 35.79
CA ASP A 522 3.84 -64.66 37.14
C ASP A 522 5.09 -64.53 38.01
N LEU A 523 5.45 -63.30 38.42
CA LEU A 523 6.69 -63.04 39.18
C LEU A 523 6.59 -63.52 40.64
N TYR A 524 5.44 -64.09 41.05
CA TYR A 524 5.24 -64.59 42.40
C TYR A 524 4.55 -65.95 42.39
N THR A 525 5.34 -67.02 42.61
CA THR A 525 4.80 -68.26 43.16
C THR A 525 4.17 -67.93 44.51
N ARG A 526 2.84 -68.07 44.54
CA ARG A 526 1.96 -67.78 45.67
C ARG A 526 2.41 -68.52 46.93
N ASP A 527 2.59 -67.78 48.02
CA ASP A 527 2.41 -68.32 49.39
C ASP A 527 1.99 -67.27 50.43
N ASN A 528 1.52 -66.08 50.02
CA ASN A 528 0.96 -65.13 50.98
C ASN A 528 -0.24 -64.39 50.38
N ALA A 529 -1.39 -64.48 51.05
CA ALA A 529 -2.65 -63.80 50.70
C ALA A 529 -2.52 -62.25 50.63
N ARG A 530 -1.40 -61.67 51.06
CA ARG A 530 -1.08 -60.25 50.86
C ARG A 530 -0.50 -59.91 49.48
N ALA A 531 0.05 -60.88 48.75
CA ALA A 531 0.70 -60.66 47.46
C ALA A 531 -0.30 -60.33 46.34
N GLU A 532 -1.56 -60.79 46.44
CA GLU A 532 -2.63 -60.47 45.46
C GLU A 532 -2.90 -58.98 45.31
N SER A 533 -2.51 -58.16 46.30
CA SER A 533 -2.72 -56.71 46.25
C SER A 533 -1.57 -55.91 45.61
N LYS A 534 -0.43 -56.55 45.28
CA LYS A 534 0.79 -55.87 44.79
C LYS A 534 1.56 -56.63 43.71
N THR A 535 0.93 -57.55 42.98
CA THR A 535 1.58 -58.19 41.82
C THR A 535 1.65 -57.21 40.64
N ASN A 536 2.82 -56.59 40.44
CA ASN A 536 3.15 -55.90 39.21
C ASN A 536 3.38 -56.96 38.10
N ASN A 537 2.30 -57.42 37.47
CA ASN A 537 2.37 -58.28 36.30
C ASN A 537 2.77 -57.43 35.09
N ARG A 538 4.08 -57.22 34.90
CA ARG A 538 4.61 -56.56 33.70
C ARG A 538 4.55 -57.57 32.54
N LYS A 539 3.70 -57.35 31.55
CA LYS A 539 3.81 -58.08 30.28
C LYS A 539 4.95 -57.53 29.44
N PHE A 540 5.70 -58.42 28.81
CA PHE A 540 6.83 -58.07 27.96
C PHE A 540 6.31 -58.01 26.52
N GLY A 541 5.72 -56.88 26.13
CA GLY A 541 4.88 -56.77 24.92
C GLY A 541 5.61 -56.52 23.58
N HIS A 542 6.94 -56.45 23.53
CA HIS A 542 7.63 -56.09 22.28
C HIS A 542 8.35 -57.26 21.62
N GLY A 543 7.89 -57.63 20.42
CA GLY A 543 8.51 -58.61 19.52
C GLY A 543 8.34 -60.05 19.98
N MET A 544 7.29 -60.74 19.54
CA MET A 544 7.08 -62.17 19.75
C MET A 544 7.78 -62.98 18.67
N LEU A 545 8.32 -64.15 19.03
CA LEU A 545 8.80 -65.10 18.04
C LEU A 545 7.73 -66.13 17.71
N THR A 546 7.62 -66.39 16.41
CA THR A 546 6.76 -67.43 15.85
C THR A 546 7.60 -68.40 15.04
N PHE A 547 7.24 -69.67 15.13
CA PHE A 547 7.95 -70.78 14.50
C PHE A 547 6.94 -71.74 13.88
N SER A 548 7.38 -72.54 12.91
CA SER A 548 6.56 -73.68 12.48
C SER A 548 6.37 -74.63 13.66
N ARG A 549 5.13 -75.12 13.85
CA ARG A 549 4.85 -76.14 14.87
C ARG A 549 5.66 -77.42 14.66
N THR A 550 6.07 -77.71 13.42
CA THR A 550 6.76 -78.97 13.06
C THR A 550 8.20 -79.06 13.57
N ALA A 551 8.86 -77.93 13.82
CA ALA A 551 10.27 -77.89 14.20
C ALA A 551 10.52 -77.13 15.50
N THR A 552 9.49 -76.96 16.33
CA THR A 552 9.60 -76.03 17.46
C THR A 552 10.70 -76.40 18.46
N ASP A 553 10.91 -77.69 18.76
CA ASP A 553 11.84 -78.10 19.83
C ASP A 553 13.32 -78.06 19.42
N GLU A 554 13.62 -78.13 18.13
CA GLU A 554 14.99 -78.12 17.59
C GLU A 554 15.43 -76.76 17.05
N ASN A 555 14.53 -75.78 17.02
CA ASN A 555 14.81 -74.47 16.43
C ASN A 555 15.74 -73.63 17.33
N PRO A 556 16.94 -73.23 16.85
CA PRO A 556 17.95 -72.57 17.67
C PRO A 556 17.50 -71.18 18.15
N TRP A 557 16.59 -70.52 17.43
CA TRP A 557 16.05 -69.21 17.80
C TRP A 557 15.24 -69.23 19.10
N ARG A 558 14.81 -70.41 19.59
CA ARG A 558 14.21 -70.56 20.92
C ARG A 558 15.17 -70.28 22.08
N GLN A 559 16.47 -70.37 21.84
CA GLN A 559 17.49 -70.04 22.83
C GLN A 559 17.88 -68.56 22.78
N SER A 560 17.35 -67.79 21.83
CA SER A 560 17.58 -66.35 21.78
C SER A 560 17.11 -65.68 23.07
N GLU A 561 17.76 -64.57 23.43
CA GLU A 561 17.29 -63.68 24.49
C GLU A 561 15.79 -63.39 24.34
N LEU A 562 15.34 -63.08 23.11
CA LEU A 562 13.97 -62.69 22.82
C LEU A 562 12.93 -63.80 23.08
N ALA A 563 13.32 -65.06 22.94
CA ALA A 563 12.52 -66.25 23.28
C ALA A 563 12.59 -66.62 24.77
N LEU A 564 13.74 -66.38 25.41
CA LEU A 564 13.98 -66.76 26.81
C LEU A 564 13.42 -65.74 27.81
N PHE A 565 13.35 -64.45 27.45
CA PHE A 565 12.72 -63.47 28.33
C PHE A 565 11.29 -63.85 28.59
N GLY A 566 10.90 -63.82 29.86
CA GLY A 566 9.58 -64.32 30.20
C GLY A 566 9.57 -65.71 30.80
N ARG A 567 10.64 -66.50 30.64
CA ARG A 567 10.66 -67.88 31.09
C ARG A 567 11.31 -67.96 32.47
N ALA A 568 10.70 -68.75 33.36
CA ALA A 568 11.32 -69.12 34.61
C ALA A 568 12.57 -69.97 34.32
N VAL A 569 13.72 -69.60 34.90
CA VAL A 569 14.96 -70.37 34.74
C VAL A 569 15.14 -71.32 35.90
N GLY A 570 15.01 -72.61 35.64
CA GLY A 570 15.44 -73.68 36.54
C GLY A 570 14.35 -74.30 37.43
N THR A 571 14.59 -75.55 37.82
CA THR A 571 13.78 -76.38 38.72
C THR A 571 14.13 -76.20 40.20
N MET A 572 14.97 -75.23 40.57
CA MET A 572 15.36 -74.95 41.96
C MET A 572 14.32 -74.06 42.66
N GLU A 573 13.06 -74.50 42.64
CA GLU A 573 12.07 -74.17 43.66
C GLU A 573 12.27 -75.18 44.80
N SER A 574 12.84 -74.78 45.93
CA SER A 574 12.47 -75.46 47.19
C SER A 574 12.90 -74.79 48.49
N GLU A 575 13.87 -73.87 48.55
CA GLU A 575 14.29 -73.44 49.90
C GLU A 575 14.32 -71.95 50.22
N ARG A 576 14.28 -70.97 49.28
CA ARG A 576 14.26 -69.54 49.68
C ARG A 576 13.96 -68.41 48.67
N GLY A 577 13.39 -68.62 47.48
CA GLY A 577 13.13 -67.46 46.60
C GLY A 577 12.30 -67.73 45.35
N ALA A 578 11.59 -66.70 44.89
CA ALA A 578 10.74 -66.69 43.69
C ALA A 578 11.50 -67.10 42.42
N PRO A 579 10.83 -67.72 41.43
CA PRO A 579 11.45 -68.07 40.16
C PRO A 579 12.11 -66.84 39.53
N THR A 580 13.40 -66.95 39.23
CA THR A 580 14.14 -65.88 38.58
C THR A 580 13.84 -65.95 37.08
N ALA A 581 13.01 -65.04 36.60
CA ALA A 581 12.80 -64.88 35.17
C ALA A 581 14.04 -64.28 34.51
N VAL A 582 14.36 -64.69 33.28
CA VAL A 582 15.33 -63.96 32.45
C VAL A 582 14.72 -62.62 32.07
N PHE A 583 15.37 -61.52 32.44
CA PHE A 583 15.01 -60.19 31.97
C PHE A 583 15.90 -59.79 30.78
N PRO A 584 15.40 -58.96 29.86
CA PRO A 584 16.24 -58.29 28.88
C PRO A 584 17.32 -57.43 29.49
N ARG A 585 18.52 -57.47 28.89
CA ARG A 585 19.58 -56.50 29.24
C ARG A 585 19.13 -55.07 29.00
N SER A 586 18.30 -54.83 27.98
CA SER A 586 17.72 -53.51 27.74
C SER A 586 16.37 -53.39 28.42
N SER A 587 16.28 -52.51 29.42
CA SER A 587 15.01 -52.16 30.05
C SER A 587 14.02 -51.53 29.08
N ALA A 588 14.45 -51.04 27.93
CA ALA A 588 13.57 -50.48 26.91
C ALA A 588 12.77 -51.55 26.12
N LEU A 589 13.08 -52.84 26.29
CA LEU A 589 12.22 -53.95 25.88
C LEU A 589 11.15 -54.30 26.93
N LEU A 590 11.21 -53.67 28.11
CA LEU A 590 10.21 -53.82 29.18
C LEU A 590 9.12 -52.78 28.98
N LEU A 591 7.90 -53.23 28.70
CA LEU A 591 6.72 -52.39 28.84
C LEU A 591 6.08 -52.63 30.22
N PRO A 592 5.84 -51.58 31.01
CA PRO A 592 5.01 -51.71 32.20
C PRO A 592 3.54 -51.72 31.79
N GLU A 593 2.92 -52.91 31.71
CA GLU A 593 1.45 -53.05 31.69
C GLU A 593 0.88 -53.16 33.11
N SER A 594 -0.37 -52.71 33.28
CA SER A 594 -1.12 -52.88 34.51
C SER A 594 -1.58 -54.33 34.70
N ALA A 595 -1.77 -54.75 35.96
CA ALA A 595 -2.31 -56.08 36.27
C ALA A 595 -3.79 -56.23 35.87
N ASP A 596 -4.51 -55.12 35.67
CA ASP A 596 -5.90 -55.09 35.23
C ASP A 596 -5.97 -54.61 33.77
N PRO A 597 -6.38 -55.48 32.81
CA PRO A 597 -6.59 -55.08 31.42
C PRO A 597 -7.51 -53.86 31.28
N ASN A 598 -8.47 -53.68 32.20
CA ASN A 598 -9.36 -52.52 32.18
C ASN A 598 -8.67 -51.24 32.66
N ALA A 599 -7.60 -51.34 33.45
CA ALA A 599 -6.78 -50.20 33.84
C ALA A 599 -5.89 -49.75 32.68
N ASP A 600 -5.37 -50.66 31.85
CA ASP A 600 -4.62 -50.32 30.64
C ASP A 600 -5.50 -49.66 29.59
N ILE A 601 -6.77 -50.10 29.45
CA ILE A 601 -7.77 -49.41 28.62
C ILE A 601 -7.94 -47.95 29.07
N LYS A 602 -8.06 -47.71 30.39
CA LYS A 602 -8.21 -46.34 30.94
C LYS A 602 -6.96 -45.48 30.79
N VAL A 603 -5.77 -46.06 30.78
CA VAL A 603 -4.50 -45.34 30.56
C VAL A 603 -4.31 -45.01 29.08
N ASN A 604 -4.61 -45.95 28.18
CA ASN A 604 -4.57 -45.74 26.73
C ASN A 604 -5.63 -44.74 26.24
N GLU A 605 -6.80 -44.66 26.89
CA GLU A 605 -7.80 -43.63 26.58
C GLU A 605 -7.34 -42.21 26.94
N ARG A 606 -6.42 -42.05 27.90
CA ARG A 606 -5.93 -40.74 28.37
C ARG A 606 -4.82 -40.15 27.51
N VAL A 607 -4.10 -40.99 26.77
CA VAL A 607 -3.00 -40.56 25.89
C VAL A 607 -3.36 -40.98 24.47
N ARG A 608 -4.24 -40.23 23.82
CA ARG A 608 -4.37 -40.34 22.35
C ARG A 608 -3.15 -39.65 21.75
N PRO A 609 -2.17 -40.40 21.21
CA PRO A 609 -1.05 -39.75 20.55
C PRO A 609 -1.59 -39.01 19.34
N SER A 610 -0.99 -37.88 19.00
CA SER A 610 -1.36 -37.17 17.77
C SER A 610 -1.20 -38.10 16.55
N PRO A 611 -1.90 -37.86 15.43
CA PRO A 611 -1.66 -38.58 14.18
C PRO A 611 -0.17 -38.64 13.80
N GLU A 612 0.60 -37.61 14.13
CA GLU A 612 2.06 -37.56 13.96
C GLU A 612 2.82 -38.44 14.95
N GLN A 613 2.35 -38.58 16.21
CA GLN A 613 2.92 -39.53 17.18
C GLN A 613 2.53 -40.99 16.86
N LEU A 614 1.36 -41.20 16.26
CA LEU A 614 0.93 -42.49 15.71
C LEU A 614 1.71 -42.86 14.43
N ALA A 615 2.18 -41.86 13.68
CA ALA A 615 3.00 -42.01 12.49
C ALA A 615 4.51 -42.04 12.81
N ALA A 616 4.94 -41.53 13.97
CA ALA A 616 6.29 -41.65 14.49
C ALA A 616 6.54 -43.11 14.85
N GLN A 617 6.91 -43.87 13.84
CA GLN A 617 7.28 -45.27 13.95
C GLN A 617 8.34 -45.44 15.03
N LYS A 618 8.30 -46.61 15.64
CA LYS A 618 9.35 -47.19 16.47
C LYS A 618 10.66 -47.16 15.68
N GLY A 619 11.35 -46.02 15.67
CA GLY A 619 12.46 -45.76 14.76
C GLY A 619 13.52 -46.85 14.82
N CYS A 620 14.38 -46.92 13.80
CA CYS A 620 15.41 -47.94 13.57
C CYS A 620 16.09 -48.52 14.84
N HIS A 621 16.30 -47.70 15.88
CA HIS A 621 16.83 -48.13 17.18
C HIS A 621 16.02 -49.26 17.85
N ARG A 622 14.69 -49.26 17.77
CA ARG A 622 13.88 -50.32 18.39
C ARG A 622 13.97 -51.63 17.61
N CYS A 623 13.91 -51.56 16.28
CA CYS A 623 14.17 -52.73 15.42
C CYS A 623 15.56 -53.30 15.69
N GLN A 624 16.58 -52.45 15.81
CA GLN A 624 17.94 -52.84 16.17
C GLN A 624 17.97 -53.55 17.54
N MET A 625 17.33 -53.01 18.58
CA MET A 625 17.28 -53.66 19.89
C MET A 625 16.60 -55.03 19.85
N LEU A 626 15.53 -55.18 19.08
CA LEU A 626 14.83 -56.45 18.92
C LEU A 626 15.68 -57.48 18.17
N LEU A 627 16.38 -57.06 17.11
CA LEU A 627 17.32 -57.91 16.39
C LEU A 627 18.51 -58.29 17.28
N ASP A 628 19.13 -57.35 17.99
CA ASP A 628 20.20 -57.63 18.94
C ASP A 628 19.78 -58.67 19.98
N SER A 629 18.54 -58.56 20.47
CA SER A 629 17.93 -59.52 21.39
C SER A 629 17.61 -60.87 20.73
N LEU A 630 17.28 -60.89 19.45
CA LEU A 630 17.03 -62.11 18.69
C LEU A 630 18.32 -62.89 18.43
N PHE A 631 19.41 -62.19 18.13
CA PHE A 631 20.71 -62.81 17.88
C PHE A 631 21.47 -63.16 19.16
N ARG A 632 21.20 -62.49 20.28
CA ARG A 632 21.89 -62.80 21.54
C ARG A 632 21.49 -64.18 22.07
N TYR A 633 22.50 -64.97 22.47
CA TYR A 633 22.38 -66.36 22.91
C TYR A 633 21.86 -67.36 21.86
N ASN A 634 21.63 -66.92 20.62
CA ASN A 634 21.30 -67.87 19.56
C ASN A 634 22.52 -68.75 19.24
N PRO A 635 22.41 -70.10 19.32
CA PRO A 635 23.49 -71.01 18.99
C PRO A 635 23.77 -71.14 17.49
N HIS A 636 22.93 -70.59 16.61
CA HIS A 636 23.14 -70.65 15.17
C HIS A 636 24.37 -69.81 14.75
N PRO A 637 25.43 -70.44 14.19
CA PRO A 637 26.67 -69.75 13.86
C PRO A 637 26.65 -69.11 12.46
N GLY A 638 25.61 -69.38 11.67
CA GLY A 638 25.51 -68.98 10.27
C GLY A 638 24.91 -67.59 10.04
N PRO A 639 24.99 -67.09 8.79
CA PRO A 639 24.35 -65.85 8.41
C PRO A 639 22.81 -65.98 8.47
N ALA A 640 22.13 -64.87 8.75
CA ALA A 640 20.67 -64.83 8.71
C ALA A 640 20.18 -63.82 7.67
N LEU A 641 19.14 -64.20 6.94
CA LEU A 641 18.45 -63.34 5.99
C LEU A 641 17.17 -62.81 6.63
N LEU A 642 17.09 -61.49 6.76
CA LEU A 642 15.93 -60.80 7.30
C LEU A 642 14.95 -60.44 6.18
N VAL A 643 13.76 -61.03 6.21
CA VAL A 643 12.65 -60.77 5.30
C VAL A 643 11.69 -59.79 5.97
N ASN A 644 11.88 -58.50 5.69
CA ASN A 644 11.04 -57.44 6.24
C ASN A 644 9.74 -57.28 5.44
N LEU A 645 8.60 -57.61 6.06
CA LEU A 645 7.27 -57.53 5.45
C LEU A 645 6.51 -56.24 5.84
N THR A 646 7.14 -55.33 6.59
CA THR A 646 6.52 -54.07 7.05
C THR A 646 6.47 -52.97 5.99
N GLY A 647 7.01 -53.19 4.79
CA GLY A 647 7.01 -52.19 3.72
C GLY A 647 7.84 -50.93 3.97
N TYR A 648 8.32 -50.69 5.20
CA TYR A 648 9.22 -49.61 5.56
C TYR A 648 10.66 -50.02 5.30
N VAL A 649 11.17 -49.65 4.13
CA VAL A 649 12.57 -49.91 3.73
C VAL A 649 13.54 -49.07 4.57
N GLU A 650 13.09 -47.93 5.09
CA GLU A 650 13.91 -46.95 5.81
C GLU A 650 14.28 -47.39 7.24
N ASP A 651 13.47 -48.24 7.88
CA ASP A 651 13.71 -48.72 9.25
C ASP A 651 14.75 -49.84 9.34
N MET A 652 14.97 -50.54 8.23
CA MET A 652 15.87 -51.68 8.09
C MET A 652 16.86 -51.36 6.96
N GLY A 653 17.71 -50.36 7.20
CA GLY A 653 18.67 -49.86 6.21
C GLY A 653 19.45 -50.99 5.53
N HIS A 654 19.47 -50.96 4.19
CA HIS A 654 20.25 -51.90 3.39
C HIS A 654 21.74 -51.60 3.57
N ALA A 655 22.45 -52.37 4.40
CA ALA A 655 23.89 -52.42 4.34
C ALA A 655 24.29 -53.29 3.14
N ALA A 656 24.38 -52.68 1.95
CA ALA A 656 25.18 -53.26 0.89
C ALA A 656 26.62 -53.29 1.42
N ALA A 657 27.18 -54.49 1.61
CA ALA A 657 28.59 -54.64 1.95
C ALA A 657 29.40 -53.89 0.88
N GLY A 658 30.01 -52.77 1.28
CA GLY A 658 31.08 -52.16 0.50
C GLY A 658 32.21 -53.19 0.42
N SER A 659 32.48 -53.64 -0.80
CA SER A 659 33.70 -54.37 -1.13
C SER A 659 34.90 -53.63 -0.56
N GLN A 660 35.70 -54.31 0.26
CA GLN A 660 37.13 -54.04 0.32
C GLN A 660 37.80 -54.64 -0.91
#